data_AF-A0A925YCW9-F1
#
_entry.id   AF-A0A925YCW9-F1
#
_cell.length_a   1.000
_cell.length_b   1.000
_cell.length_c   1.000
_cell.angle_alpha   90.00
_cell.angle_beta   90.00
_cell.angle_gamma   90.00
#
_symmetry.space_group_name_H-M   'P 1'
#
loop_
_entity.id
_entity.type
_entity.pdbx_description
1 polymer ?
#
loop_
_entity_poly.entity_id
_entity_poly.type
_entity_poly.pdbx_seq_one_letter_code
_entity_poly.pdbx_strand_id
1 'polypeptide(L)'
;RHVEVQILGDTHGTVVDLFERDCSIQRRNQKVVERAPAPYLVDAQRRELAGYARTLAEATAYVGAGTVEFLMDADTDKFYFIEVNPRIQVEHTVTEQVTGIDIVKAQIHILDGHAIGTPESGVPRQEDIKLYGHALQCRITTEDPEQAFIPDYGRITAYRGATGFGIRLDGGTAYSGAVITRFYDPLLEKVTAWAPTPGEAIARMDRALREFRIRGVATNLTFLEAIITHPSFKANTYTTRFIDTTPELFAQVKRRDRATKLLTYLADVTVNGHPETRGRPKPNKDHALPRVPVFTDPIVEGTRQKLDTLGPKGFADWMLAQKQVLVTDTTMRDGHQSLLATRVRTHDIVAIADAYARALPQLLSLECWGGATFDVAMRFLTEDPWERLALIRERAPNILLQMLLRGSNGVGYTNYPDNVVKRFVAEAAKGGVDLFRVFDCLNWTENMRVSIDAVREADKLCEGAICYTADLLSSARPKYDLKYYVALAKEMEAAGAHILGVKDMAGLLKPAGARVLFKALKEEVGLPIHFHTHDTSGIAAATILAAVDSGVDAIDAAMDAFSGNTSQPCLGSIAAALSGRERDTGLSTEAIRRISFYWEAVRNQYAAFESDLRGPASEVYLHEMPGGQFTNLKEQARSLGLDTRWHAVAQTYADVNQMFGDIVKVTPSSKVVGDMALMMVSQDLTVADVENPAKDIAFPDSVVSMMRGDLGQPTGGWPEALQKKVLKGEAPITARPGSLLADADLAAMRAEIEAKLEHPIDDQAFASYLMYPKVFTDFAATQDLYGPVSGLPTPSYFYGIGQEEEVLVDLERGKTLVIRCLGFGETDEKGLRTVFFELNGQPRRVKVPDRSRSGTAAAKPKADAANPAHVGAPMPGVVSTLGVSVGQAVKAGDVLLSIEAMKMETAMHADRDGTIEAVHVKVGDQIDAKDLLVAYAN
;
A
#
# COMPACT_ATOMS: atom_id res chain seq x y z
N ARG A 1 21.48 32.23 -27.79
CA ARG A 1 20.05 32.37 -27.48
C ARG A 1 19.29 32.57 -28.79
N HIS A 2 18.06 32.08 -28.89
CA HIS A 2 17.19 32.29 -30.06
C HIS A 2 16.22 33.41 -29.71
N VAL A 3 16.31 34.52 -30.44
CA VAL A 3 15.43 35.69 -30.28
C VAL A 3 14.82 36.07 -31.61
N GLU A 4 13.60 36.54 -31.60
CA GLU A 4 12.86 36.81 -32.84
C GLU A 4 12.00 38.06 -32.70
N VAL A 5 11.80 38.79 -33.79
CA VAL A 5 11.05 40.07 -33.80
C VAL A 5 9.78 39.91 -34.60
N GLN A 6 8.65 40.27 -34.00
CA GLN A 6 7.37 40.34 -34.69
C GLN A 6 7.31 41.59 -35.56
N ILE A 7 6.94 41.43 -36.83
CA ILE A 7 6.71 42.55 -37.76
C ILE A 7 5.28 42.52 -38.31
N LEU A 8 4.76 43.71 -38.61
CA LEU A 8 3.53 43.93 -39.38
C LEU A 8 3.83 44.97 -40.47
N GLY A 9 3.57 44.62 -41.72
CA GLY A 9 3.66 45.55 -42.85
C GLY A 9 2.33 45.70 -43.57
N ASP A 10 1.98 46.91 -44.01
CA ASP A 10 0.74 47.19 -44.71
C ASP A 10 0.90 47.37 -46.23
N THR A 11 -0.21 47.45 -46.94
CA THR A 11 -0.23 47.70 -48.40
C THR A 11 0.10 49.14 -48.79
N HIS A 12 0.43 50.00 -47.82
CA HIS A 12 0.76 51.42 -47.99
C HIS A 12 2.26 51.70 -47.79
N GLY A 13 3.07 50.65 -47.60
CA GLY A 13 4.51 50.73 -47.42
C GLY A 13 4.96 51.04 -45.98
N THR A 14 4.05 50.96 -45.00
CA THR A 14 4.39 51.14 -43.58
C THR A 14 4.73 49.79 -42.97
N VAL A 15 5.82 49.72 -42.21
CA VAL A 15 6.20 48.55 -41.41
C VAL A 15 6.42 48.96 -39.95
N VAL A 16 5.91 48.16 -39.03
CA VAL A 16 6.17 48.28 -37.59
C VAL A 16 6.67 46.97 -37.00
N ASP A 17 7.47 47.07 -35.94
CA ASP A 17 7.81 45.95 -35.07
C ASP A 17 6.93 45.96 -33.81
N LEU A 18 6.59 44.76 -33.35
CA LEU A 18 5.89 44.53 -32.08
C LEU A 18 6.83 43.94 -31.02
N PHE A 19 8.08 44.41 -31.01
CA PHE A 19 9.15 43.92 -30.15
C PHE A 19 9.52 42.45 -30.38
N GLU A 20 10.34 41.92 -29.47
CA GLU A 20 10.96 40.61 -29.54
C GLU A 20 10.33 39.54 -28.64
N ARG A 21 10.57 38.28 -28.99
CA ARG A 21 10.34 37.09 -28.18
C ARG A 21 11.66 36.35 -27.94
N ASP A 22 11.80 35.74 -26.77
CA ASP A 22 12.85 34.76 -26.47
C ASP A 22 12.26 33.36 -26.61
N CYS A 23 12.81 32.62 -27.58
CA CYS A 23 12.40 31.27 -27.94
C CYS A 23 13.55 30.27 -27.69
N SER A 24 14.49 30.60 -26.81
CA SER A 24 15.69 29.78 -26.59
C SER A 24 15.39 28.44 -25.91
N ILE A 25 14.24 28.26 -25.27
CA ILE A 25 13.90 26.98 -24.65
C ILE A 25 13.39 26.02 -25.72
N GLN A 26 14.30 25.15 -26.15
CA GLN A 26 14.08 24.21 -27.26
C GLN A 26 14.57 22.81 -26.90
N ARG A 27 13.89 21.79 -27.42
CA ARG A 27 14.35 20.39 -27.40
C ARG A 27 14.55 19.94 -28.84
N ARG A 28 15.76 19.49 -29.20
CA ARG A 28 16.07 19.08 -30.59
C ARG A 28 15.58 20.10 -31.63
N ASN A 29 15.85 21.38 -31.36
CA ASN A 29 15.46 22.53 -32.20
C ASN A 29 13.95 22.79 -32.33
N GLN A 30 13.11 22.16 -31.50
CA GLN A 30 11.68 22.44 -31.40
C GLN A 30 11.40 23.35 -30.20
N LYS A 31 10.70 24.47 -30.42
CA LYS A 31 10.34 25.44 -29.36
C LYS A 31 9.36 24.80 -28.37
N VAL A 32 9.65 24.92 -27.06
CA VAL A 32 8.87 24.32 -25.97
C VAL A 32 8.21 25.40 -25.11
N VAL A 33 8.97 26.46 -24.78
CA VAL A 33 8.52 27.59 -23.96
C VAL A 33 9.01 28.89 -24.61
N GLU A 34 8.11 29.86 -24.75
CA GLU A 34 8.40 31.16 -25.34
C GLU A 34 8.01 32.29 -24.40
N ARG A 35 8.73 33.42 -24.43
CA ARG A 35 8.40 34.59 -23.61
C ARG A 35 8.59 35.91 -24.33
N ALA A 36 7.81 36.91 -23.96
CA ALA A 36 7.90 38.27 -24.46
C ALA A 36 7.76 39.28 -23.30
N PRO A 37 8.47 40.42 -23.33
CA PRO A 37 9.73 40.61 -24.06
C PRO A 37 10.85 39.70 -23.49
N ALA A 38 12.02 39.70 -24.12
CA ALA A 38 13.20 38.99 -23.59
C ALA A 38 13.74 39.74 -22.34
N PRO A 39 13.66 39.18 -21.12
CA PRO A 39 13.88 39.91 -19.87
C PRO A 39 15.34 40.25 -19.60
N TYR A 40 16.27 39.69 -20.36
CA TYR A 40 17.71 39.97 -20.26
C TYR A 40 18.19 41.04 -21.25
N LEU A 41 17.35 41.46 -22.21
CA LEU A 41 17.73 42.50 -23.17
C LEU A 41 17.49 43.88 -22.58
N VAL A 42 18.52 44.73 -22.65
CA VAL A 42 18.37 46.16 -22.36
C VAL A 42 17.68 46.87 -23.53
N ASP A 43 17.06 48.03 -23.27
CA ASP A 43 16.31 48.78 -24.29
C ASP A 43 17.14 49.20 -25.52
N ALA A 44 18.46 49.35 -25.35
CA ALA A 44 19.35 49.60 -26.47
C ALA A 44 19.45 48.38 -27.40
N GLN A 45 19.71 47.19 -26.84
CA GLN A 45 19.78 45.93 -27.59
C GLN A 45 18.44 45.57 -28.23
N ARG A 46 17.32 45.80 -27.52
CA ARG A 46 15.97 45.60 -28.05
C ARG A 46 15.71 46.45 -29.29
N ARG A 47 16.05 47.74 -29.23
CA ARG A 47 15.88 48.66 -30.37
C ARG A 47 16.81 48.33 -31.53
N GLU A 48 18.03 47.87 -31.25
CA GLU A 48 18.97 47.40 -32.27
C GLU A 48 18.41 46.17 -33.01
N LEU A 49 18.01 45.13 -32.27
CA LEU A 49 17.42 43.91 -32.81
C LEU A 49 16.16 44.19 -33.63
N ALA A 50 15.24 44.99 -33.08
CA ALA A 50 14.01 45.41 -33.77
C ALA A 50 14.31 46.25 -35.02
N GLY A 51 15.34 47.11 -34.97
CA GLY A 51 15.80 47.91 -36.10
C GLY A 51 16.32 47.05 -37.26
N TYR A 52 17.05 45.96 -36.97
CA TYR A 52 17.47 45.01 -38.01
C TYR A 52 16.28 44.34 -38.68
N ALA A 53 15.28 43.91 -37.91
CA ALA A 53 14.05 43.30 -38.46
C ALA A 53 13.26 44.28 -39.33
N ARG A 54 13.08 45.54 -38.89
CA ARG A 54 12.41 46.57 -39.69
C ARG A 54 13.17 46.91 -40.96
N THR A 55 14.50 47.04 -40.89
CA THR A 55 15.33 47.30 -42.08
C THR A 55 15.13 46.23 -43.15
N LEU A 56 15.08 44.94 -42.75
CA LEU A 56 14.85 43.83 -43.67
C LEU A 56 13.43 43.87 -44.27
N ALA A 57 12.43 44.13 -43.44
CA ALA A 57 11.03 44.19 -43.86
C ALA A 57 10.73 45.37 -44.80
N GLU A 58 11.30 46.55 -44.52
CA GLU A 58 11.22 47.74 -45.37
C GLU A 58 11.91 47.50 -46.72
N ALA A 59 13.12 46.93 -46.71
CA ALA A 59 13.87 46.63 -47.93
C ALA A 59 13.17 45.62 -48.86
N THR A 60 12.24 44.83 -48.32
CA THR A 60 11.48 43.81 -49.06
C THR A 60 10.03 44.21 -49.32
N ALA A 61 9.60 45.40 -48.90
CA ALA A 61 8.20 45.83 -48.95
C ALA A 61 7.25 44.76 -48.35
N TYR A 62 7.61 44.23 -47.18
CA TYR A 62 6.89 43.13 -46.54
C TYR A 62 5.43 43.51 -46.21
N VAL A 63 4.49 42.60 -46.47
CA VAL A 63 3.04 42.80 -46.21
C VAL A 63 2.50 41.66 -45.35
N GLY A 64 1.64 41.99 -44.38
CA GLY A 64 1.04 41.07 -43.42
C GLY A 64 1.90 40.88 -42.17
N ALA A 65 1.64 39.80 -41.41
CA ALA A 65 2.46 39.43 -40.26
C ALA A 65 3.64 38.57 -40.68
N GLY A 66 4.80 38.85 -40.09
CA GLY A 66 6.01 38.05 -40.25
C GLY A 66 6.80 38.02 -38.96
N THR A 67 7.80 37.14 -38.91
CA THR A 67 8.77 37.14 -37.82
C THR A 67 10.17 37.00 -38.38
N VAL A 68 11.09 37.84 -37.91
CA VAL A 68 12.51 37.76 -38.26
C VAL A 68 13.25 37.12 -37.09
N GLU A 69 13.88 35.97 -37.32
CA GLU A 69 14.58 35.20 -36.29
C GLU A 69 16.09 35.48 -36.31
N PHE A 70 16.68 35.51 -35.12
CA PHE A 70 18.10 35.75 -34.89
C PHE A 70 18.67 34.77 -33.85
N LEU A 71 19.96 34.50 -33.96
CA LEU A 71 20.76 33.96 -32.87
C LEU A 71 21.53 35.10 -32.20
N MET A 72 21.37 35.22 -30.89
CA MET A 72 22.19 36.07 -30.03
C MET A 72 23.30 35.22 -29.41
N ASP A 73 24.55 35.57 -29.64
CA ASP A 73 25.69 34.97 -28.93
C ASP A 73 25.64 35.38 -27.45
N ALA A 74 25.70 34.41 -26.54
CA ALA A 74 25.57 34.66 -25.11
C ALA A 74 26.86 35.24 -24.47
N ASP A 75 28.01 35.09 -25.14
CA ASP A 75 29.29 35.60 -24.64
C ASP A 75 29.60 37.00 -25.17
N THR A 76 29.15 37.30 -26.40
CA THR A 76 29.46 38.57 -27.09
C THR A 76 28.27 39.52 -27.25
N ASP A 77 27.06 39.08 -26.88
CA ASP A 77 25.78 39.80 -27.05
C ASP A 77 25.43 40.20 -28.50
N LYS A 78 26.14 39.67 -29.51
CA LYS A 78 25.91 39.99 -30.93
C LYS A 78 24.74 39.19 -31.50
N PHE A 79 23.95 39.86 -32.36
CA PHE A 79 22.84 39.25 -33.09
C PHE A 79 23.24 38.83 -34.51
N TYR A 80 22.80 37.64 -34.91
CA TYR A 80 23.02 37.08 -36.24
C TYR A 80 21.68 36.63 -36.83
N PHE A 81 21.31 37.17 -37.98
CA PHE A 81 20.10 36.77 -38.70
C PHE A 81 20.14 35.27 -39.07
N ILE A 82 19.01 34.58 -38.97
CA ILE A 82 18.90 33.18 -39.39
C ILE A 82 17.76 32.92 -40.40
N GLU A 83 16.57 33.47 -40.18
CA GLU A 83 15.38 33.14 -40.98
C GLU A 83 14.32 34.24 -40.90
N VAL A 84 13.45 34.31 -41.91
CA VAL A 84 12.16 35.01 -41.83
C VAL A 84 11.06 33.96 -41.93
N ASN A 85 10.12 33.99 -40.98
CA ASN A 85 8.88 33.25 -41.07
C ASN A 85 7.81 34.15 -41.70
N PRO A 86 7.43 33.95 -42.99
CA PRO A 86 6.54 34.85 -43.69
C PRO A 86 5.05 34.56 -43.38
N ARG A 87 4.74 34.37 -42.09
CA ARG A 87 3.43 33.98 -41.57
C ARG A 87 3.33 34.29 -40.08
N ILE A 88 2.12 34.19 -39.55
CA ILE A 88 1.92 34.14 -38.10
C ILE A 88 2.60 32.90 -37.49
N GLN A 89 3.13 33.06 -36.28
CA GLN A 89 3.73 31.99 -35.50
C GLN A 89 2.83 31.54 -34.35
N VAL A 90 3.09 30.35 -33.81
CA VAL A 90 2.28 29.74 -32.75
C VAL A 90 2.30 30.62 -31.49
N GLU A 91 3.44 31.22 -31.21
CA GLU A 91 3.82 32.10 -30.10
C GLU A 91 3.48 33.58 -30.30
N HIS A 92 2.69 33.96 -31.32
CA HIS A 92 2.21 35.34 -31.46
C HIS A 92 1.46 35.83 -30.21
N THR A 93 0.83 34.91 -29.48
CA THR A 93 0.06 35.14 -28.25
C THR A 93 0.84 35.89 -27.18
N VAL A 94 2.14 35.61 -26.97
CA VAL A 94 2.94 36.34 -25.96
C VAL A 94 3.14 37.79 -26.39
N THR A 95 3.31 38.06 -27.69
CA THR A 95 3.42 39.41 -28.23
C THR A 95 2.10 40.18 -28.06
N GLU A 96 0.96 39.56 -28.36
CA GLU A 96 -0.35 40.19 -28.17
C GLU A 96 -0.58 40.55 -26.70
N GLN A 97 -0.20 39.66 -25.77
CA GLN A 97 -0.37 39.90 -24.33
C GLN A 97 0.48 41.07 -23.81
N VAL A 98 1.67 41.30 -24.38
CA VAL A 98 2.54 42.42 -23.93
C VAL A 98 2.37 43.70 -24.73
N THR A 99 1.69 43.68 -25.87
CA THR A 99 1.45 44.90 -26.69
C THR A 99 0.00 45.37 -26.67
N GLY A 100 -0.94 44.46 -26.39
CA GLY A 100 -2.38 44.71 -26.52
C GLY A 100 -2.87 44.73 -27.97
N ILE A 101 -2.02 44.41 -28.95
CA ILE A 101 -2.36 44.39 -30.37
C ILE A 101 -2.80 42.97 -30.77
N ASP A 102 -3.99 42.85 -31.34
CA ASP A 102 -4.49 41.60 -31.92
C ASP A 102 -3.88 41.42 -33.32
N ILE A 103 -2.90 40.54 -33.43
CA ILE A 103 -2.08 40.32 -34.63
C ILE A 103 -2.93 39.66 -35.71
N VAL A 104 -3.79 38.70 -35.36
CA VAL A 104 -4.65 38.00 -36.32
C VAL A 104 -5.65 38.97 -36.96
N LYS A 105 -6.27 39.82 -36.14
CA LYS A 105 -7.18 40.87 -36.62
C LYS A 105 -6.44 41.90 -37.46
N ALA A 106 -5.25 42.33 -37.02
CA ALA A 106 -4.42 43.26 -37.78
C ALA A 106 -4.07 42.71 -39.17
N GLN A 107 -3.73 41.42 -39.29
CA GLN A 107 -3.47 40.79 -40.59
C GLN A 107 -4.65 40.91 -41.55
N ILE A 108 -5.87 40.67 -41.06
CA ILE A 108 -7.10 40.76 -41.87
C ILE A 108 -7.31 42.21 -42.31
N HIS A 109 -7.26 43.15 -41.38
CA HIS A 109 -7.52 44.56 -41.64
C HIS A 109 -6.49 45.18 -42.60
N ILE A 110 -5.22 44.79 -42.48
CA ILE A 110 -4.16 45.19 -43.40
C ILE A 110 -4.46 44.71 -44.81
N LEU A 111 -4.91 43.47 -44.97
CA LEU A 111 -5.25 42.89 -46.28
C LEU A 111 -6.54 43.48 -46.88
N ASP A 112 -7.44 43.99 -46.04
CA ASP A 112 -8.60 44.80 -46.45
C ASP A 112 -8.22 46.23 -46.88
N GLY A 113 -6.93 46.58 -46.78
CA GLY A 113 -6.38 47.86 -47.25
C GLY A 113 -6.33 48.96 -46.19
N HIS A 114 -6.54 48.66 -44.91
CA HIS A 114 -6.37 49.64 -43.84
C HIS A 114 -4.88 49.92 -43.55
N ALA A 115 -4.52 51.19 -43.37
CA ALA A 115 -3.15 51.62 -43.14
C ALA A 115 -2.77 51.58 -41.66
N ILE A 116 -1.56 51.14 -41.33
CA ILE A 116 -1.01 51.18 -39.97
C ILE A 116 -0.98 52.63 -39.46
N GLY A 117 -1.30 52.83 -38.19
CA GLY A 117 -1.46 54.14 -37.56
C GLY A 117 -2.87 54.73 -37.70
N THR A 118 -3.80 54.01 -38.34
CA THR A 118 -5.23 54.35 -38.36
C THR A 118 -6.02 53.50 -37.35
N PRO A 119 -7.09 54.04 -36.74
CA PRO A 119 -7.95 53.26 -35.85
C PRO A 119 -8.50 51.98 -36.48
N GLU A 120 -8.77 52.00 -37.79
CA GLU A 120 -9.32 50.87 -38.54
C GLU A 120 -8.34 49.71 -38.63
N SER A 121 -7.03 49.95 -38.76
CA SER A 121 -6.03 48.88 -38.80
C SER A 121 -5.89 48.13 -37.47
N GLY A 122 -6.23 48.76 -36.35
CA GLY A 122 -5.96 48.24 -35.01
C GLY A 122 -4.47 48.24 -34.63
N VAL A 123 -3.59 48.80 -35.46
CA VAL A 123 -2.14 48.85 -35.24
C VAL A 123 -1.69 50.31 -35.12
N PRO A 124 -1.14 50.75 -33.96
CA PRO A 124 -0.62 52.10 -33.79
C PRO A 124 0.63 52.39 -34.64
N ARG A 125 1.04 53.66 -34.69
CA ARG A 125 2.37 54.02 -35.21
C ARG A 125 3.47 53.50 -34.29
N GLN A 126 4.67 53.27 -34.82
CA GLN A 126 5.79 52.67 -34.09
C GLN A 126 6.06 53.36 -32.74
N GLU A 127 6.01 54.70 -32.67
CA GLU A 127 6.25 55.42 -31.41
C GLU A 127 5.21 55.14 -30.32
N ASP A 128 4.01 54.70 -30.68
CA ASP A 128 2.88 54.45 -29.79
C ASP A 128 2.74 52.98 -29.37
N ILE A 129 3.53 52.08 -29.97
CA ILE A 129 3.58 50.65 -29.61
C ILE A 129 4.44 50.51 -28.35
N LYS A 130 3.84 50.04 -27.25
CA LYS A 130 4.48 49.91 -25.93
C LYS A 130 4.46 48.47 -25.42
N LEU A 131 5.41 48.17 -24.55
CA LEU A 131 5.42 46.93 -23.76
C LEU A 131 4.66 47.13 -22.45
N TYR A 132 3.74 46.21 -22.17
CA TYR A 132 2.95 46.13 -20.95
C TYR A 132 3.23 44.78 -20.31
N GLY A 133 4.12 44.76 -19.32
CA GLY A 133 4.47 43.55 -18.55
C GLY A 133 5.20 42.49 -19.36
N HIS A 134 5.01 41.24 -18.96
CA HIS A 134 5.68 40.05 -19.50
C HIS A 134 4.67 38.93 -19.72
N ALA A 135 4.87 38.17 -20.79
CA ALA A 135 4.10 36.99 -21.11
C ALA A 135 5.01 35.77 -21.32
N LEU A 136 4.48 34.60 -20.97
CA LEU A 136 5.13 33.30 -21.07
C LEU A 136 4.13 32.32 -21.67
N GLN A 137 4.49 31.59 -22.71
CA GLN A 137 3.68 30.54 -23.31
C GLN A 137 4.31 29.16 -23.08
N CYS A 138 3.46 28.19 -22.75
CA CYS A 138 3.79 26.77 -22.71
C CYS A 138 2.84 25.99 -23.62
N ARG A 139 3.36 25.00 -24.35
CA ARG A 139 2.58 24.11 -25.22
C ARG A 139 2.34 22.78 -24.53
N ILE A 140 1.09 22.52 -24.13
CA ILE A 140 0.70 21.24 -23.54
C ILE A 140 0.48 20.24 -24.68
N THR A 141 1.23 19.15 -24.67
CA THR A 141 1.17 18.08 -25.69
C THR A 141 0.87 16.71 -25.06
N THR A 142 0.54 15.71 -25.88
CA THR A 142 0.48 14.30 -25.45
C THR A 142 1.83 13.59 -25.43
N GLU A 143 2.95 14.29 -25.64
CA GLU A 143 4.27 13.67 -25.55
C GLU A 143 4.55 13.24 -24.12
N ASP A 144 4.90 11.97 -23.94
CA ASP A 144 5.24 11.40 -22.64
C ASP A 144 6.74 11.56 -22.35
N PRO A 145 7.17 12.42 -21.41
CA PRO A 145 8.58 12.56 -21.06
C PRO A 145 9.20 11.25 -20.54
N GLU A 146 8.41 10.32 -20.01
CA GLU A 146 8.87 9.00 -19.55
C GLU A 146 9.18 8.05 -20.72
N GLN A 147 8.56 8.27 -21.87
CA GLN A 147 8.74 7.46 -23.09
C GLN A 147 9.43 8.24 -24.20
N ALA A 148 10.51 8.95 -23.86
CA ALA A 148 11.30 9.73 -24.81
C ALA A 148 10.48 10.72 -25.65
N PHE A 149 9.38 11.24 -25.08
CA PHE A 149 8.43 12.16 -25.70
C PHE A 149 7.72 11.61 -26.92
N ILE A 150 7.52 10.29 -26.96
CA ILE A 150 6.56 9.69 -27.91
C ILE A 150 5.16 10.22 -27.56
N PRO A 151 4.39 10.73 -28.55
CA PRO A 151 3.02 11.13 -28.32
C PRO A 151 2.13 9.95 -27.92
N ASP A 152 1.40 10.13 -26.82
CA ASP A 152 0.34 9.21 -26.43
C ASP A 152 -0.95 9.51 -27.22
N TYR A 153 -1.74 8.47 -27.44
CA TYR A 153 -2.96 8.51 -28.24
C TYR A 153 -4.10 7.82 -27.50
N GLY A 154 -5.31 8.30 -27.73
CA GLY A 154 -6.47 7.71 -27.09
C GLY A 154 -7.50 8.75 -26.71
N ARG A 155 -8.42 8.33 -25.85
CA ARG A 155 -9.53 9.18 -25.46
C ARG A 155 -9.20 9.95 -24.19
N ILE A 156 -9.31 11.27 -24.24
CA ILE A 156 -9.27 12.11 -23.05
C ILE A 156 -10.49 11.78 -22.18
N THR A 157 -10.28 11.18 -21.02
CA THR A 157 -11.35 10.78 -20.09
C THR A 157 -11.78 11.92 -19.19
N ALA A 158 -10.91 12.91 -18.95
CA ALA A 158 -11.22 14.14 -18.25
C ALA A 158 -10.28 15.26 -18.71
N TYR A 159 -10.84 16.44 -18.92
CA TYR A 159 -10.11 17.67 -19.24
C TYR A 159 -10.59 18.82 -18.34
N ARG A 160 -9.65 19.53 -17.72
CA ARG A 160 -9.87 20.80 -17.02
C ARG A 160 -8.67 21.71 -17.26
N GLY A 161 -8.93 22.88 -17.85
CA GLY A 161 -7.94 23.94 -18.03
C GLY A 161 -7.79 24.84 -16.80
N ALA A 162 -6.70 25.62 -16.78
CA ALA A 162 -6.48 26.69 -15.81
C ALA A 162 -7.35 27.92 -16.11
N THR A 163 -7.68 28.72 -15.10
CA THR A 163 -8.51 29.94 -15.28
C THR A 163 -7.96 31.11 -14.46
N GLY A 164 -8.54 32.30 -14.62
CA GLY A 164 -8.22 33.49 -13.82
C GLY A 164 -7.40 34.55 -14.55
N PHE A 165 -7.21 35.70 -13.89
CA PHE A 165 -6.58 36.87 -14.47
C PHE A 165 -5.16 36.59 -14.99
N GLY A 166 -4.89 37.05 -16.22
CA GLY A 166 -3.60 36.88 -16.88
C GLY A 166 -3.33 35.46 -17.39
N ILE A 167 -4.34 34.58 -17.48
CA ILE A 167 -4.23 33.32 -18.21
C ILE A 167 -5.09 33.38 -19.46
N ARG A 168 -4.46 33.09 -20.59
CA ARG A 168 -5.09 32.87 -21.88
C ARG A 168 -4.86 31.42 -22.31
N LEU A 169 -5.92 30.80 -22.82
CA LEU A 169 -5.93 29.44 -23.33
C LEU A 169 -6.31 29.44 -24.80
N ASP A 170 -5.50 28.80 -25.62
CA ASP A 170 -5.73 28.63 -27.06
C ASP A 170 -5.57 27.13 -27.38
N GLY A 171 -6.67 26.39 -27.32
CA GLY A 171 -6.73 24.94 -27.57
C GLY A 171 -7.61 24.57 -28.77
N GLY A 172 -7.41 23.35 -29.27
CA GLY A 172 -8.19 22.79 -30.39
C GLY A 172 -9.00 21.55 -29.97
N THR A 173 -8.34 20.40 -29.93
CA THR A 173 -8.95 19.08 -29.74
C THR A 173 -8.95 18.58 -28.29
N ALA A 174 -8.69 19.46 -27.32
CA ALA A 174 -8.58 19.08 -25.92
C ALA A 174 -9.89 19.33 -25.14
N TYR A 175 -10.78 18.34 -25.16
CA TYR A 175 -12.01 18.33 -24.35
C TYR A 175 -12.34 16.93 -23.85
N SER A 176 -13.15 16.83 -22.78
CA SER A 176 -13.57 15.55 -22.24
C SER A 176 -14.30 14.72 -23.30
N GLY A 177 -13.79 13.53 -23.60
CA GLY A 177 -14.31 12.64 -24.63
C GLY A 177 -13.61 12.76 -25.99
N ALA A 178 -12.76 13.76 -26.22
CA ALA A 178 -11.98 13.89 -27.45
C ALA A 178 -11.06 12.68 -27.65
N VAL A 179 -10.83 12.31 -28.91
CA VAL A 179 -9.94 11.21 -29.30
C VAL A 179 -8.73 11.80 -30.00
N ILE A 180 -7.57 11.70 -29.36
CA ILE A 180 -6.30 12.10 -29.93
C ILE A 180 -5.84 11.01 -30.89
N THR A 181 -5.63 11.41 -32.14
CA THR A 181 -5.23 10.51 -33.22
C THR A 181 -3.78 10.73 -33.60
N ARG A 182 -3.17 9.72 -34.19
CA ARG A 182 -1.76 9.72 -34.63
C ARG A 182 -1.47 10.51 -35.92
N PHE A 183 -2.47 11.15 -36.51
CA PHE A 183 -2.33 11.76 -37.84
C PHE A 183 -1.86 13.23 -37.82
N TYR A 184 -2.00 13.91 -36.68
CA TYR A 184 -1.72 15.33 -36.51
C TYR A 184 -0.71 15.56 -35.39
N ASP A 185 -0.35 16.83 -35.16
CA ASP A 185 0.55 17.20 -34.07
C ASP A 185 -0.08 16.86 -32.70
N PRO A 186 0.75 16.62 -31.66
CA PRO A 186 0.26 16.21 -30.35
C PRO A 186 -0.23 17.38 -29.49
N LEU A 187 -0.42 18.57 -30.06
CA LEU A 187 -0.80 19.78 -29.32
C LEU A 187 -2.22 19.65 -28.77
N LEU A 188 -2.34 19.80 -27.45
CA LEU A 188 -3.64 19.84 -26.76
C LEU A 188 -4.09 21.29 -26.56
N GLU A 189 -3.23 22.09 -25.92
CA GLU A 189 -3.56 23.42 -25.44
C GLU A 189 -2.31 24.31 -25.42
N LYS A 190 -2.43 25.56 -25.85
CA LYS A 190 -1.43 26.58 -25.56
C LYS A 190 -1.89 27.39 -24.35
N VAL A 191 -1.01 27.52 -23.36
CA VAL A 191 -1.27 28.31 -22.16
C VAL A 191 -0.36 29.51 -22.22
N THR A 192 -0.91 30.71 -22.19
CA THR A 192 -0.15 31.96 -22.11
C THR A 192 -0.45 32.66 -20.79
N ALA A 193 0.58 32.89 -19.98
CA ALA A 193 0.49 33.62 -18.73
C ALA A 193 1.08 35.02 -18.89
N TRP A 194 0.35 36.05 -18.50
CA TRP A 194 0.78 37.44 -18.48
C TRP A 194 0.85 37.97 -17.05
N ALA A 195 1.85 38.80 -16.74
CA ALA A 195 1.93 39.56 -15.50
C ALA A 195 2.84 40.81 -15.65
N PRO A 196 2.79 41.78 -14.71
CA PRO A 196 3.67 42.96 -14.73
C PRO A 196 5.17 42.65 -14.67
N THR A 197 5.58 41.51 -14.09
CA THR A 197 6.99 41.11 -13.96
C THR A 197 7.22 39.70 -14.50
N PRO A 198 8.46 39.35 -14.93
CA PRO A 198 8.77 38.00 -15.39
C PRO A 198 8.53 36.94 -14.31
N GLY A 199 8.89 37.26 -13.06
CA GLY A 199 8.71 36.36 -11.92
C GLY A 199 7.23 36.06 -11.64
N GLU A 200 6.35 37.06 -11.73
CA GLU A 200 4.91 36.83 -11.59
C GLU A 200 4.31 36.06 -12.76
N ALA A 201 4.78 36.28 -13.99
CA ALA A 201 4.32 35.52 -15.16
C ALA A 201 4.70 34.04 -15.01
N ILE A 202 5.90 33.74 -14.51
CA ILE A 202 6.34 32.39 -14.15
C ILE A 202 5.45 31.81 -13.06
N ALA A 203 5.17 32.54 -11.97
CA ALA A 203 4.33 32.06 -10.89
C ALA A 203 2.89 31.76 -11.35
N ARG A 204 2.32 32.60 -12.23
CA ARG A 204 0.99 32.38 -12.82
C ARG A 204 0.98 31.15 -13.74
N MET A 205 2.04 30.93 -14.52
CA MET A 205 2.20 29.75 -15.36
C MET A 205 2.36 28.48 -14.52
N ASP A 206 3.21 28.50 -13.49
CA ASP A 206 3.40 27.37 -12.56
C ASP A 206 2.07 26.94 -11.94
N ARG A 207 1.30 27.90 -11.40
CA ARG A 207 -0.04 27.62 -10.90
C ARG A 207 -0.99 27.10 -12.00
N ALA A 208 -0.94 27.67 -13.21
CA ALA A 208 -1.78 27.20 -14.32
C ALA A 208 -1.48 25.74 -14.67
N LEU A 209 -0.21 25.37 -14.90
CA LEU A 209 0.21 24.00 -15.21
C LEU A 209 -0.19 23.00 -14.11
N ARG A 210 -0.13 23.42 -12.84
CA ARG A 210 -0.58 22.60 -11.68
C ARG A 210 -2.10 22.46 -11.58
N GLU A 211 -2.88 23.40 -12.11
CA GLU A 211 -4.35 23.33 -12.14
C GLU A 211 -4.87 22.40 -13.23
N PHE A 212 -4.13 22.23 -14.34
CA PHE A 212 -4.53 21.35 -15.43
C PHE A 212 -4.80 19.91 -14.93
N ARG A 213 -5.94 19.35 -15.34
CA ARG A 213 -6.25 17.93 -15.18
C ARG A 213 -6.59 17.35 -16.55
N ILE A 214 -5.63 16.61 -17.11
CA ILE A 214 -5.81 15.86 -18.35
C ILE A 214 -5.60 14.39 -17.99
N ARG A 215 -6.54 13.54 -18.40
CA ARG A 215 -6.58 12.11 -18.10
C ARG A 215 -6.96 11.32 -19.35
N GLY A 216 -6.49 10.08 -19.42
CA GLY A 216 -6.73 9.18 -20.54
C GLY A 216 -5.62 9.19 -21.60
N VAL A 217 -4.70 10.16 -21.53
CA VAL A 217 -3.45 10.22 -22.27
C VAL A 217 -2.36 10.83 -21.38
N ALA A 218 -1.09 10.47 -21.62
CA ALA A 218 0.08 11.13 -21.03
C ALA A 218 0.20 12.58 -21.51
N THR A 219 0.92 13.42 -20.75
CA THR A 219 1.19 14.81 -21.14
C THR A 219 2.56 15.29 -20.68
N ASN A 220 3.07 16.33 -21.32
CA ASN A 220 4.34 16.99 -20.98
C ASN A 220 4.24 17.99 -19.81
N LEU A 221 3.13 18.03 -19.05
CA LEU A 221 2.87 19.06 -18.03
C LEU A 221 3.96 19.16 -16.95
N THR A 222 4.42 18.01 -16.44
CA THR A 222 5.47 17.96 -15.39
C THR A 222 6.82 18.43 -15.91
N PHE A 223 7.13 18.13 -17.17
CA PHE A 223 8.33 18.62 -17.83
C PHE A 223 8.30 20.14 -18.01
N LEU A 224 7.17 20.71 -18.43
CA LEU A 224 6.99 22.17 -18.52
C LEU A 224 7.13 22.85 -17.15
N GLU A 225 6.57 22.25 -16.10
CA GLU A 225 6.69 22.73 -14.71
C GLU A 225 8.17 22.74 -14.27
N ALA A 226 8.92 21.66 -14.55
CA ALA A 226 10.34 21.56 -14.25
C ALA A 226 11.17 22.65 -14.93
N ILE A 227 10.90 22.93 -16.21
CA ILE A 227 11.58 23.99 -16.98
C ILE A 227 11.38 25.35 -16.33
N ILE A 228 10.13 25.78 -16.13
CA ILE A 228 9.84 27.17 -15.71
C ILE A 228 10.20 27.42 -14.24
N THR A 229 10.28 26.36 -13.43
CA THR A 229 10.67 26.46 -12.02
C THR A 229 12.18 26.35 -11.80
N HIS A 230 12.94 25.89 -12.81
CA HIS A 230 14.38 25.70 -12.75
C HIS A 230 15.14 27.00 -12.43
N PRO A 231 16.17 26.96 -11.55
CA PRO A 231 16.95 28.15 -11.20
C PRO A 231 17.52 28.89 -12.42
N SER A 232 18.08 28.17 -13.40
CA SER A 232 18.63 28.77 -14.62
C SER A 232 17.58 29.50 -15.47
N PHE A 233 16.33 28.99 -15.50
CA PHE A 233 15.23 29.65 -16.20
C PHE A 233 14.88 30.98 -15.53
N LYS A 234 14.72 30.98 -14.20
CA LYS A 234 14.44 32.18 -13.40
C LYS A 234 15.58 33.21 -13.46
N ALA A 235 16.82 32.74 -13.51
CA ALA A 235 18.01 33.58 -13.56
C ALA A 235 18.37 34.05 -14.98
N ASN A 236 17.62 33.62 -16.02
CA ASN A 236 17.91 33.91 -17.43
C ASN A 236 19.27 33.40 -17.93
N THR A 237 19.87 32.40 -17.29
CA THR A 237 21.23 31.90 -17.62
C THR A 237 21.23 30.78 -18.66
N TYR A 238 20.12 30.57 -19.35
CA TYR A 238 19.94 29.47 -20.31
C TYR A 238 20.30 29.86 -21.75
N THR A 239 20.51 28.83 -22.56
CA THR A 239 20.73 28.90 -24.01
C THR A 239 19.85 27.87 -24.74
N THR A 240 19.97 27.77 -26.07
CA THR A 240 19.27 26.76 -26.88
C THR A 240 19.62 25.31 -26.53
N ARG A 241 20.69 25.09 -25.75
CA ARG A 241 21.11 23.76 -25.29
C ARG A 241 20.58 23.38 -23.91
N PHE A 242 19.84 24.28 -23.23
CA PHE A 242 19.44 24.10 -21.83
C PHE A 242 18.78 22.74 -21.57
N ILE A 243 17.74 22.38 -22.33
CA ILE A 243 17.05 21.10 -22.16
C ILE A 243 18.01 19.92 -22.38
N ASP A 244 18.85 20.00 -23.41
CA ASP A 244 19.76 18.91 -23.79
C ASP A 244 20.91 18.70 -22.77
N THR A 245 21.24 19.72 -21.97
CA THR A 245 22.35 19.71 -21.01
C THR A 245 21.93 19.64 -19.54
N THR A 246 20.63 19.53 -19.25
CA THR A 246 20.09 19.60 -17.88
C THR A 246 19.29 18.32 -17.58
N PRO A 247 19.97 17.20 -17.27
CA PRO A 247 19.33 15.89 -17.08
C PRO A 247 18.30 15.86 -15.93
N GLU A 248 18.43 16.72 -14.93
CA GLU A 248 17.50 16.85 -13.82
C GLU A 248 16.09 17.31 -14.23
N LEU A 249 15.91 17.91 -15.42
CA LEU A 249 14.57 18.22 -15.96
C LEU A 249 13.75 16.97 -16.26
N PHE A 250 14.41 15.82 -16.41
CA PHE A 250 13.78 14.51 -16.66
C PHE A 250 13.65 13.66 -15.40
N ALA A 251 14.20 14.11 -14.27
CA ALA A 251 14.06 13.44 -12.98
C ALA A 251 12.66 13.69 -12.40
N GLN A 252 11.66 12.93 -12.86
CA GLN A 252 10.28 13.14 -12.42
C GLN A 252 10.00 12.52 -11.05
N VAL A 253 9.23 13.25 -10.24
CA VAL A 253 8.49 12.71 -9.11
C VAL A 253 7.23 12.02 -9.66
N LYS A 254 7.23 10.68 -9.75
CA LYS A 254 6.03 9.89 -10.16
C LYS A 254 4.79 10.41 -9.42
N ARG A 255 3.81 10.96 -10.15
CA ARG A 255 2.55 11.43 -9.54
C ARG A 255 1.79 10.24 -8.97
N ARG A 256 1.50 10.27 -7.67
CA ARG A 256 0.73 9.22 -6.98
C ARG A 256 -0.74 9.25 -7.41
N ASP A 257 -1.17 8.40 -8.35
CA ASP A 257 -2.55 8.35 -8.85
C ASP A 257 -3.53 7.60 -7.93
N ARG A 258 -3.53 7.96 -6.63
CA ARG A 258 -4.28 7.28 -5.56
C ARG A 258 -5.78 7.19 -5.84
N ALA A 259 -6.38 8.26 -6.37
CA ALA A 259 -7.83 8.29 -6.59
C ALA A 259 -8.26 7.28 -7.66
N THR A 260 -7.56 7.20 -8.80
CA THR A 260 -7.88 6.21 -9.84
C THR A 260 -7.72 4.79 -9.35
N LYS A 261 -6.67 4.51 -8.56
CA LYS A 261 -6.45 3.19 -7.94
C LYS A 261 -7.61 2.77 -7.04
N LEU A 262 -8.08 3.67 -6.18
CA LEU A 262 -9.24 3.43 -5.31
C LEU A 262 -10.55 3.23 -6.08
N LEU A 263 -10.79 4.03 -7.13
CA LEU A 263 -11.96 3.81 -8.00
C LEU A 263 -11.88 2.46 -8.73
N THR A 264 -10.67 2.01 -9.08
CA THR A 264 -10.43 0.70 -9.69
C THR A 264 -10.74 -0.43 -8.71
N TYR A 265 -10.34 -0.29 -7.44
CA TYR A 265 -10.70 -1.24 -6.39
C TYR A 265 -12.21 -1.30 -6.16
N LEU A 266 -12.86 -0.14 -5.97
CA LEU A 266 -14.31 -0.07 -5.78
C LEU A 266 -15.08 -0.66 -6.96
N ALA A 267 -14.64 -0.38 -8.19
CA ALA A 267 -15.23 -0.98 -9.39
C ALA A 267 -15.07 -2.52 -9.38
N ASP A 268 -13.88 -3.03 -9.08
CA ASP A 268 -13.61 -4.46 -9.09
C ASP A 268 -14.45 -5.22 -8.06
N VAL A 269 -14.48 -4.74 -6.82
CA VAL A 269 -15.30 -5.33 -5.74
C VAL A 269 -16.78 -5.24 -6.07
N THR A 270 -17.26 -4.13 -6.63
CA THR A 270 -18.67 -3.96 -6.98
C THR A 270 -19.11 -4.91 -8.10
N VAL A 271 -18.26 -5.13 -9.10
CA VAL A 271 -18.57 -6.01 -10.24
C VAL A 271 -18.41 -7.48 -9.86
N ASN A 272 -17.35 -7.84 -9.14
CA ASN A 272 -16.95 -9.24 -8.96
C ASN A 272 -17.21 -9.81 -7.55
N GLY A 273 -17.53 -8.95 -6.59
CA GLY A 273 -17.56 -9.28 -5.16
C GLY A 273 -16.16 -9.41 -4.57
N HIS A 274 -16.02 -9.09 -3.28
CA HIS A 274 -14.75 -9.30 -2.58
C HIS A 274 -14.49 -10.81 -2.38
N PRO A 275 -13.28 -11.33 -2.65
CA PRO A 275 -12.98 -12.76 -2.53
C PRO A 275 -13.34 -13.36 -1.17
N GLU A 276 -13.08 -12.61 -0.10
CA GLU A 276 -13.31 -13.06 1.28
C GLU A 276 -14.79 -13.07 1.72
N THR A 277 -15.68 -12.32 1.07
CA THR A 277 -17.09 -12.16 1.51
C THR A 277 -18.12 -12.61 0.47
N ARG A 278 -17.69 -12.88 -0.77
CA ARG A 278 -18.59 -13.32 -1.83
C ARG A 278 -19.28 -14.64 -1.45
N GLY A 279 -20.61 -14.64 -1.51
CA GLY A 279 -21.43 -15.80 -1.15
C GLY A 279 -21.57 -16.03 0.36
N ARG A 280 -21.11 -15.09 1.20
CA ARG A 280 -21.24 -15.15 2.67
C ARG A 280 -22.36 -14.22 3.18
N PRO A 281 -22.79 -14.35 4.45
CA PRO A 281 -23.74 -13.44 5.06
C PRO A 281 -23.32 -11.97 4.92
N LYS A 282 -24.29 -11.09 4.64
CA LYS A 282 -24.07 -9.64 4.57
C LYS A 282 -24.43 -8.97 5.90
N PRO A 283 -23.85 -7.80 6.20
CA PRO A 283 -24.23 -7.00 7.36
C PRO A 283 -25.73 -6.68 7.38
N ASN A 284 -26.33 -6.65 8.56
CA ASN A 284 -27.70 -6.17 8.70
C ASN A 284 -27.75 -4.66 8.43
N LYS A 285 -28.54 -4.25 7.43
CA LYS A 285 -28.67 -2.84 7.01
C LYS A 285 -29.43 -1.97 8.02
N ASP A 286 -30.28 -2.58 8.84
CA ASP A 286 -31.06 -1.88 9.85
C ASP A 286 -30.28 -1.67 11.15
N HIS A 287 -29.07 -2.22 11.25
CA HIS A 287 -28.21 -2.05 12.41
C HIS A 287 -27.61 -0.64 12.46
N ALA A 288 -27.33 -0.14 13.66
CA ALA A 288 -26.67 1.15 13.84
C ALA A 288 -25.30 1.19 13.14
N LEU A 289 -25.00 2.32 12.49
CA LEU A 289 -23.69 2.62 11.93
C LEU A 289 -22.67 2.88 13.04
N PRO A 290 -21.37 2.53 12.86
CA PRO A 290 -20.35 2.86 13.83
C PRO A 290 -20.27 4.37 14.06
N ARG A 291 -20.33 4.77 15.33
CA ARG A 291 -20.15 6.16 15.75
C ARG A 291 -19.13 6.21 16.86
N VAL A 292 -17.98 6.84 16.58
CA VAL A 292 -16.93 7.01 17.58
C VAL A 292 -17.47 7.88 18.72
N PRO A 293 -17.45 7.41 19.99
CA PRO A 293 -17.86 8.21 21.12
C PRO A 293 -16.91 9.39 21.32
N VAL A 294 -17.48 10.58 21.51
CA VAL A 294 -16.71 11.81 21.74
C VAL A 294 -16.40 11.96 23.24
N PHE A 295 -15.13 12.08 23.56
CA PHE A 295 -14.63 12.48 24.89
C PHE A 295 -13.84 13.77 24.74
N THR A 296 -14.15 14.79 25.54
CA THR A 296 -13.57 16.14 25.40
C THR A 296 -12.37 16.37 26.31
N ASP A 297 -12.13 15.49 27.27
CA ASP A 297 -11.01 15.60 28.19
C ASP A 297 -9.67 15.53 27.43
N PRO A 298 -8.65 16.27 27.88
CA PRO A 298 -7.32 16.20 27.29
C PRO A 298 -6.73 14.80 27.49
N ILE A 299 -5.88 14.37 26.57
CA ILE A 299 -5.09 13.15 26.73
C ILE A 299 -4.09 13.41 27.87
N VAL A 300 -4.17 12.61 28.93
CA VAL A 300 -3.25 12.66 30.08
C VAL A 300 -2.14 11.63 29.92
N GLU A 301 -1.01 11.83 30.61
CA GLU A 301 0.08 10.88 30.63
C GLU A 301 -0.37 9.51 31.18
N GLY A 302 0.02 8.44 30.50
CA GLY A 302 -0.37 7.07 30.83
C GLY A 302 0.84 6.15 30.96
N THR A 303 0.62 4.85 30.73
CA THR A 303 1.66 3.82 30.85
C THR A 303 2.80 3.99 29.86
N ARG A 304 2.58 4.61 28.70
CA ARG A 304 3.66 4.91 27.74
C ARG A 304 4.69 5.86 28.33
N GLN A 305 4.25 6.97 28.92
CA GLN A 305 5.14 7.97 29.54
C GLN A 305 5.81 7.43 30.80
N LYS A 306 5.11 6.56 31.55
CA LYS A 306 5.72 5.85 32.69
C LYS A 306 6.89 4.98 32.22
N LEU A 307 6.75 4.24 31.12
CA LEU A 307 7.86 3.46 30.57
C LEU A 307 9.02 4.36 30.13
N ASP A 308 8.76 5.47 29.43
CA ASP A 308 9.81 6.41 29.03
C ASP A 308 10.60 6.98 30.21
N THR A 309 9.93 7.17 31.35
CA THR A 309 10.54 7.77 32.54
C THR A 309 11.29 6.75 33.40
N LEU A 310 10.72 5.56 33.59
CA LEU A 310 11.22 4.55 34.52
C LEU A 310 12.15 3.52 33.88
N GLY A 311 12.10 3.39 32.55
CA GLY A 311 12.67 2.25 31.82
C GLY A 311 11.96 0.92 32.13
N PRO A 312 12.28 -0.16 31.41
CA PRO A 312 11.57 -1.44 31.55
C PRO A 312 11.60 -2.04 32.96
N LYS A 313 12.76 -2.01 33.63
CA LYS A 313 12.91 -2.55 34.99
C LYS A 313 12.11 -1.72 36.02
N GLY A 314 12.27 -0.39 36.00
CA GLY A 314 11.54 0.49 36.91
C GLY A 314 10.02 0.43 36.68
N PHE A 315 9.59 0.16 35.45
CA PHE A 315 8.19 -0.09 35.14
C PHE A 315 7.68 -1.41 35.75
N ALA A 316 8.46 -2.49 35.70
CA ALA A 316 8.11 -3.75 36.37
C ALA A 316 7.98 -3.59 37.89
N ASP A 317 8.91 -2.84 38.51
CA ASP A 317 8.84 -2.49 39.93
C ASP A 317 7.58 -1.64 40.23
N TRP A 318 7.21 -0.72 39.32
CA TRP A 318 5.97 0.05 39.43
C TRP A 318 4.73 -0.85 39.35
N MET A 319 4.69 -1.85 38.46
CA MET A 319 3.59 -2.81 38.36
C MET A 319 3.38 -3.57 39.68
N LEU A 320 4.46 -4.07 40.27
CA LEU A 320 4.42 -4.79 41.55
C LEU A 320 3.91 -3.92 42.71
N ALA A 321 4.16 -2.61 42.66
CA ALA A 321 3.70 -1.65 43.66
C ALA A 321 2.20 -1.29 43.51
N GLN A 322 1.54 -1.70 42.42
CA GLN A 322 0.13 -1.36 42.19
C GLN A 322 -0.82 -2.22 43.05
N LYS A 323 -1.71 -1.54 43.78
CA LYS A 323 -2.82 -2.20 44.48
C LYS A 323 -3.92 -2.64 43.53
N GLN A 324 -4.28 -1.81 42.56
CA GLN A 324 -5.21 -2.15 41.48
C GLN A 324 -4.67 -3.31 40.63
N VAL A 325 -5.57 -4.14 40.09
CA VAL A 325 -5.18 -5.02 38.98
C VAL A 325 -5.15 -4.21 37.69
N LEU A 326 -4.05 -4.33 36.95
CA LEU A 326 -3.89 -3.65 35.67
C LEU A 326 -4.59 -4.42 34.54
N VAL A 327 -5.04 -3.73 33.50
CA VAL A 327 -5.85 -4.35 32.43
C VAL A 327 -5.25 -4.03 31.06
N THR A 328 -5.05 -5.07 30.26
CA THR A 328 -4.75 -5.00 28.83
C THR A 328 -6.04 -5.22 28.04
N ASP A 329 -6.37 -4.31 27.13
CA ASP A 329 -7.46 -4.54 26.18
C ASP A 329 -6.93 -5.26 24.93
N THR A 330 -7.58 -6.36 24.57
CA THR A 330 -7.23 -7.24 23.45
C THR A 330 -8.16 -7.08 22.23
N THR A 331 -9.12 -6.16 22.29
CA THR A 331 -10.14 -5.95 21.24
C THR A 331 -9.52 -5.70 19.87
N MET A 332 -8.40 -4.96 19.80
CA MET A 332 -7.72 -4.59 18.55
C MET A 332 -6.82 -5.70 17.98
N ARG A 333 -6.63 -6.83 18.68
CA ARG A 333 -5.78 -7.95 18.25
C ARG A 333 -6.44 -9.31 18.49
N ASP A 334 -6.44 -9.82 19.72
CA ASP A 334 -6.86 -11.21 19.97
C ASP A 334 -8.37 -11.40 19.90
N GLY A 335 -9.15 -10.38 20.30
CA GLY A 335 -10.60 -10.48 20.31
C GLY A 335 -11.16 -10.77 18.92
N HIS A 336 -10.75 -9.98 17.93
CA HIS A 336 -11.15 -10.20 16.54
C HIS A 336 -10.40 -11.34 15.85
N GLN A 337 -9.18 -11.67 16.28
CA GLN A 337 -8.49 -12.88 15.81
C GLN A 337 -9.29 -14.15 16.17
N SER A 338 -9.91 -14.15 17.34
CA SER A 338 -10.68 -15.29 17.85
C SER A 338 -12.09 -15.37 17.26
N LEU A 339 -12.76 -14.22 17.11
CA LEU A 339 -14.18 -14.15 16.72
C LEU A 339 -14.39 -13.97 15.21
N LEU A 340 -13.52 -13.20 14.54
CA LEU A 340 -13.74 -12.71 13.17
C LEU A 340 -12.58 -13.03 12.23
N ALA A 341 -11.85 -14.12 12.52
CA ALA A 341 -10.70 -14.57 11.73
C ALA A 341 -9.69 -13.45 11.42
N THR A 342 -9.46 -12.55 12.38
CA THR A 342 -8.49 -11.45 12.27
C THR A 342 -8.82 -10.41 11.20
N ARG A 343 -10.07 -10.33 10.73
CA ARG A 343 -10.44 -9.48 9.57
C ARG A 343 -10.71 -8.02 9.91
N VAL A 344 -10.70 -7.61 11.18
CA VAL A 344 -10.97 -6.20 11.53
C VAL A 344 -9.88 -5.28 10.97
N ARG A 345 -10.33 -4.28 10.23
CA ARG A 345 -9.52 -3.41 9.37
C ARG A 345 -8.92 -2.23 10.12
N THR A 346 -7.86 -1.69 9.56
CA THR A 346 -7.16 -0.50 10.07
C THR A 346 -8.11 0.68 10.20
N HIS A 347 -9.02 0.87 9.24
CA HIS A 347 -10.05 1.92 9.27
C HIS A 347 -10.83 1.95 10.60
N ASP A 348 -11.38 0.81 11.02
CA ASP A 348 -12.22 0.73 12.22
C ASP A 348 -11.39 0.77 13.51
N ILE A 349 -10.19 0.19 13.50
CA ILE A 349 -9.28 0.16 14.67
C ILE A 349 -8.74 1.56 14.98
N VAL A 350 -8.27 2.28 13.96
CA VAL A 350 -7.67 3.61 14.13
C VAL A 350 -8.73 4.65 14.51
N ALA A 351 -9.94 4.55 13.96
CA ALA A 351 -11.01 5.52 14.21
C ALA A 351 -11.37 5.67 15.70
N ILE A 352 -11.26 4.59 16.49
CA ILE A 352 -11.61 4.59 17.92
C ILE A 352 -10.42 4.88 18.85
N ALA A 353 -9.18 4.86 18.37
CA ALA A 353 -7.99 4.91 19.22
C ALA A 353 -7.89 6.19 20.09
N ASP A 354 -8.31 7.36 19.57
CA ASP A 354 -8.34 8.62 20.37
C ASP A 354 -9.34 8.54 21.54
N ALA A 355 -10.46 7.83 21.38
CA ALA A 355 -11.43 7.63 22.46
C ALA A 355 -10.83 6.80 23.60
N TYR A 356 -10.03 5.77 23.30
CA TYR A 356 -9.28 5.02 24.30
C TYR A 356 -8.29 5.91 25.05
N ALA A 357 -7.50 6.69 24.31
CA ALA A 357 -6.46 7.57 24.85
C ALA A 357 -7.00 8.56 25.89
N ARG A 358 -8.20 9.11 25.63
CA ARG A 358 -8.87 10.09 26.50
C ARG A 358 -9.63 9.44 27.64
N ALA A 359 -10.38 8.38 27.36
CA ALA A 359 -11.39 7.87 28.29
C ALA A 359 -10.87 6.74 29.18
N LEU A 360 -9.82 6.02 28.76
CA LEU A 360 -9.26 4.87 29.47
C LEU A 360 -7.72 4.96 29.60
N PRO A 361 -7.13 6.10 30.06
CA PRO A 361 -5.68 6.25 30.19
C PRO A 361 -5.05 5.31 31.25
N GLN A 362 -5.86 4.64 32.07
CA GLN A 362 -5.41 3.70 33.11
C GLN A 362 -5.12 2.29 32.56
N LEU A 363 -5.45 1.99 31.30
CA LEU A 363 -5.10 0.71 30.69
C LEU A 363 -3.59 0.46 30.77
N LEU A 364 -3.21 -0.79 31.05
CA LEU A 364 -1.82 -1.22 30.98
C LEU A 364 -1.31 -1.03 29.56
N SER A 365 -1.99 -1.66 28.61
CA SER A 365 -1.65 -1.63 27.20
C SER A 365 -2.89 -1.83 26.32
N LEU A 366 -2.75 -1.45 25.05
CA LEU A 366 -3.61 -1.92 23.97
C LEU A 366 -2.85 -3.01 23.23
N GLU A 367 -3.31 -4.24 23.33
CA GLU A 367 -2.81 -5.30 22.48
C GLU A 367 -3.43 -5.14 21.08
N CYS A 368 -2.62 -4.65 20.15
CA CYS A 368 -3.09 -4.20 18.84
C CYS A 368 -2.23 -4.73 17.68
N TRP A 369 -1.22 -5.56 17.97
CA TRP A 369 -0.25 -5.98 16.97
C TRP A 369 0.32 -7.38 17.20
N GLY A 370 1.05 -7.91 16.21
CA GLY A 370 1.58 -9.27 16.26
C GLY A 370 0.49 -10.34 16.12
N GLY A 371 0.79 -11.58 16.52
CA GLY A 371 -0.10 -12.71 16.25
C GLY A 371 -0.37 -12.87 14.75
N ALA A 372 -1.61 -13.12 14.36
CA ALA A 372 -1.98 -13.27 12.94
C ALA A 372 -2.18 -11.92 12.21
N THR A 373 -2.25 -10.79 12.94
CA THR A 373 -2.62 -9.49 12.35
C THR A 373 -1.63 -9.02 11.29
N PHE A 374 -0.34 -9.33 11.44
CA PHE A 374 0.72 -8.91 10.52
C PHE A 374 0.54 -9.52 9.12
N ASP A 375 0.40 -10.85 9.05
CA ASP A 375 0.15 -11.59 7.80
C ASP A 375 -1.23 -11.26 7.23
N VAL A 376 -2.27 -11.25 8.06
CA VAL A 376 -3.66 -11.05 7.60
C VAL A 376 -3.87 -9.65 7.03
N ALA A 377 -3.25 -8.63 7.61
CA ALA A 377 -3.30 -7.26 7.07
C ALA A 377 -2.81 -7.23 5.62
N MET A 378 -1.62 -7.77 5.35
CA MET A 378 -1.07 -7.77 3.99
C MET A 378 -1.81 -8.72 3.05
N ARG A 379 -2.06 -9.96 3.49
CA ARG A 379 -2.55 -11.06 2.65
C ARG A 379 -4.02 -10.93 2.27
N PHE A 380 -4.87 -10.57 3.24
CA PHE A 380 -6.32 -10.63 3.08
C PHE A 380 -6.98 -9.26 3.10
N LEU A 381 -6.39 -8.30 3.83
CA LEU A 381 -6.93 -6.94 3.92
C LEU A 381 -6.26 -5.99 2.92
N THR A 382 -5.12 -6.38 2.33
CA THR A 382 -4.33 -5.51 1.47
C THR A 382 -4.01 -4.18 2.18
N GLU A 383 -3.65 -4.25 3.46
CA GLU A 383 -3.31 -3.12 4.32
C GLU A 383 -1.90 -3.31 4.89
N ASP A 384 -1.19 -2.21 5.12
CA ASP A 384 0.12 -2.27 5.76
C ASP A 384 -0.03 -2.35 7.30
N PRO A 385 0.45 -3.43 7.95
CA PRO A 385 0.40 -3.51 9.41
C PRO A 385 1.22 -2.42 10.09
N TRP A 386 2.27 -1.89 9.46
CA TRP A 386 3.09 -0.80 10.01
C TRP A 386 2.34 0.54 9.98
N GLU A 387 1.59 0.82 8.92
CA GLU A 387 0.67 1.97 8.85
C GLU A 387 -0.35 1.91 10.00
N ARG A 388 -0.94 0.73 10.24
CA ARG A 388 -1.86 0.52 11.36
C ARG A 388 -1.21 0.86 12.70
N LEU A 389 -0.01 0.33 12.97
CA LEU A 389 0.71 0.60 14.21
C LEU A 389 1.01 2.08 14.40
N ALA A 390 1.50 2.75 13.35
CA ALA A 390 1.83 4.17 13.38
C ALA A 390 0.60 5.05 13.64
N LEU A 391 -0.52 4.75 12.99
CA LEU A 391 -1.78 5.48 13.17
C LEU A 391 -2.37 5.27 14.57
N ILE A 392 -2.31 4.05 15.12
CA ILE A 392 -2.73 3.80 16.50
C ILE A 392 -1.83 4.57 17.46
N ARG A 393 -0.51 4.55 17.25
CA ARG A 393 0.45 5.31 18.08
C ARG A 393 0.17 6.80 18.07
N GLU A 394 -0.12 7.39 16.92
CA GLU A 394 -0.49 8.80 16.80
C GLU A 394 -1.74 9.14 17.62
N ARG A 395 -2.76 8.27 17.58
CA ARG A 395 -4.07 8.50 18.19
C ARG A 395 -4.15 8.10 19.67
N ALA A 396 -3.32 7.14 20.11
CA ALA A 396 -3.19 6.69 21.49
C ALA A 396 -1.74 6.83 22.00
N PRO A 397 -1.23 8.07 22.13
CA PRO A 397 0.17 8.32 22.46
C PRO A 397 0.52 8.02 23.92
N ASN A 398 -0.47 7.83 24.79
CA ASN A 398 -0.30 7.71 26.24
C ASN A 398 -0.37 6.28 26.78
N ILE A 399 -0.86 5.32 25.99
CA ILE A 399 -1.02 3.92 26.39
C ILE A 399 0.08 3.07 25.74
N LEU A 400 0.60 2.06 26.47
CA LEU A 400 1.53 1.09 25.88
C LEU A 400 0.87 0.36 24.70
N LEU A 401 1.59 0.17 23.61
CA LEU A 401 1.13 -0.74 22.55
C LEU A 401 1.83 -2.08 22.72
N GLN A 402 1.02 -3.12 22.83
CA GLN A 402 1.46 -4.49 23.07
C GLN A 402 1.33 -5.34 21.82
N MET A 403 2.31 -6.22 21.61
CA MET A 403 2.27 -7.24 20.57
C MET A 403 2.51 -8.65 21.10
N LEU A 404 1.97 -9.64 20.39
CA LEU A 404 2.29 -11.05 20.58
C LEU A 404 3.38 -11.49 19.58
N LEU A 405 4.51 -11.99 20.09
CA LEU A 405 5.69 -12.41 19.33
C LEU A 405 6.02 -13.88 19.58
N ARG A 406 6.28 -14.66 18.53
CA ARG A 406 6.68 -16.07 18.63
C ARG A 406 8.20 -16.15 18.67
N GLY A 407 8.77 -16.66 19.77
CA GLY A 407 10.21 -16.87 20.04
C GLY A 407 11.15 -16.57 18.87
N SER A 408 11.81 -17.59 18.31
CA SER A 408 12.75 -17.40 17.20
C SER A 408 12.07 -17.23 15.83
N ASN A 409 10.74 -17.23 15.77
CA ASN A 409 9.98 -17.14 14.52
C ASN A 409 9.41 -15.74 14.26
N GLY A 410 9.57 -14.79 15.19
CA GLY A 410 9.01 -13.45 15.11
C GLY A 410 7.49 -13.47 14.94
N VAL A 411 7.01 -12.97 13.80
CA VAL A 411 5.58 -13.06 13.41
C VAL A 411 5.32 -14.12 12.35
N GLY A 412 6.36 -14.81 11.87
CA GLY A 412 6.34 -15.75 10.76
C GLY A 412 5.92 -17.19 11.10
N TYR A 413 6.02 -18.08 10.09
CA TYR A 413 5.68 -19.51 10.20
C TYR A 413 6.85 -20.46 9.95
N THR A 414 8.04 -19.96 9.60
CA THR A 414 9.25 -20.75 9.38
C THR A 414 10.34 -20.35 10.36
N ASN A 415 11.45 -21.07 10.39
CA ASN A 415 12.63 -20.65 11.14
C ASN A 415 13.37 -19.55 10.38
N TYR A 416 13.89 -18.59 11.13
CA TYR A 416 14.68 -17.49 10.59
C TYR A 416 16.05 -17.46 11.27
N PRO A 417 17.09 -17.00 10.56
CA PRO A 417 18.36 -16.65 11.20
C PRO A 417 18.16 -15.60 12.30
N ASP A 418 19.00 -15.64 13.33
CA ASP A 418 18.84 -14.77 14.50
C ASP A 418 18.87 -13.27 14.13
N ASN A 419 19.74 -12.89 13.19
CA ASN A 419 19.87 -11.51 12.75
C ASN A 419 18.59 -10.97 12.08
N VAL A 420 17.78 -11.82 11.46
CA VAL A 420 16.47 -11.47 10.89
C VAL A 420 15.45 -11.18 11.99
N VAL A 421 15.38 -12.03 13.02
CA VAL A 421 14.46 -11.84 14.17
C VAL A 421 14.84 -10.58 14.94
N LYS A 422 16.13 -10.38 15.22
CA LYS A 422 16.65 -9.18 15.89
C LYS A 422 16.30 -7.91 15.13
N ARG A 423 16.47 -7.92 13.79
CA ARG A 423 16.09 -6.79 12.92
C ARG A 423 14.61 -6.47 13.03
N PHE A 424 13.74 -7.49 12.96
CA PHE A 424 12.29 -7.28 13.08
C PHE A 424 11.90 -6.70 14.44
N VAL A 425 12.44 -7.21 15.54
CA VAL A 425 12.19 -6.66 16.89
C VAL A 425 12.63 -5.20 16.99
N ALA A 426 13.81 -4.86 16.45
CA ALA A 426 14.30 -3.50 16.43
C ALA A 426 13.36 -2.56 15.64
N GLU A 427 12.87 -2.97 14.47
CA GLU A 427 11.93 -2.17 13.68
C GLU A 427 10.54 -2.08 14.35
N ALA A 428 10.06 -3.15 14.99
CA ALA A 428 8.81 -3.13 15.78
C ALA A 428 8.89 -2.14 16.95
N ALA A 429 10.03 -2.13 17.67
CA ALA A 429 10.27 -1.21 18.78
C ALA A 429 10.32 0.25 18.29
N LYS A 430 10.99 0.52 17.16
CA LYS A 430 11.01 1.85 16.52
C LYS A 430 9.64 2.28 16.01
N GLY A 431 8.87 1.33 15.47
CA GLY A 431 7.50 1.55 14.96
C GLY A 431 6.48 1.87 16.07
N GLY A 432 6.84 1.63 17.33
CA GLY A 432 6.06 2.06 18.48
C GLY A 432 5.48 0.93 19.33
N VAL A 433 5.91 -0.32 19.15
CA VAL A 433 5.62 -1.38 20.12
C VAL A 433 6.43 -1.14 21.40
N ASP A 434 5.76 -1.22 22.55
CA ASP A 434 6.38 -1.02 23.85
C ASP A 434 6.49 -2.30 24.69
N LEU A 435 5.49 -3.17 24.59
CA LEU A 435 5.41 -4.43 25.34
C LEU A 435 5.38 -5.61 24.37
N PHE A 436 6.39 -6.45 24.45
CA PHE A 436 6.52 -7.66 23.63
C PHE A 436 6.23 -8.88 24.50
N ARG A 437 5.07 -9.52 24.26
CA ARG A 437 4.75 -10.82 24.84
C ARG A 437 5.40 -11.90 23.97
N VAL A 438 6.52 -12.44 24.44
CA VAL A 438 7.31 -13.47 23.77
C VAL A 438 6.90 -14.83 24.30
N PHE A 439 6.44 -15.73 23.42
CA PHE A 439 6.06 -17.10 23.77
C PHE A 439 6.68 -18.10 22.78
N ASP A 440 6.82 -19.35 23.21
CA ASP A 440 7.21 -20.48 22.35
C ASP A 440 6.09 -21.53 22.30
N CYS A 441 5.90 -22.15 21.14
CA CYS A 441 4.77 -23.06 20.93
C CYS A 441 4.87 -24.40 21.68
N LEU A 442 6.05 -24.69 22.26
CA LEU A 442 6.35 -25.87 23.07
C LEU A 442 6.87 -25.51 24.46
N ASN A 443 6.74 -24.23 24.88
CA ASN A 443 7.31 -23.69 26.11
C ASN A 443 8.84 -23.86 26.24
N TRP A 444 9.56 -23.86 25.12
CA TRP A 444 11.00 -23.99 25.14
C TRP A 444 11.68 -22.61 25.30
N THR A 445 12.09 -22.29 26.54
CA THR A 445 12.70 -20.99 26.89
C THR A 445 13.92 -20.65 26.02
N GLU A 446 14.72 -21.65 25.67
CA GLU A 446 15.90 -21.46 24.81
C GLU A 446 15.52 -20.89 23.44
N ASN A 447 14.39 -21.34 22.87
CA ASN A 447 13.92 -20.84 21.58
C ASN A 447 13.41 -19.39 21.65
N MET A 448 13.12 -18.87 22.84
CA MET A 448 12.70 -17.49 23.04
C MET A 448 13.85 -16.51 23.26
N ARG A 449 15.07 -17.00 23.55
CA ARG A 449 16.20 -16.16 23.96
C ARG A 449 16.53 -15.07 22.95
N VAL A 450 16.52 -15.40 21.66
CA VAL A 450 16.81 -14.42 20.59
C VAL A 450 15.89 -13.21 20.67
N SER A 451 14.58 -13.42 20.87
CA SER A 451 13.63 -12.32 21.00
C SER A 451 13.68 -11.64 22.35
N ILE A 452 13.81 -12.39 23.45
CA ILE A 452 13.93 -11.80 24.79
C ILE A 452 15.12 -10.84 24.82
N ASP A 453 16.28 -11.29 24.35
CA ASP A 453 17.50 -10.50 24.35
C ASP A 453 17.37 -9.30 23.38
N ALA A 454 16.78 -9.48 22.19
CA ALA A 454 16.55 -8.37 21.24
C ALA A 454 15.59 -7.28 21.78
N VAL A 455 14.54 -7.67 22.50
CA VAL A 455 13.58 -6.72 23.11
C VAL A 455 14.29 -5.91 24.21
N ARG A 456 15.16 -6.57 24.97
CA ARG A 456 15.98 -5.91 26.01
C ARG A 456 17.02 -4.98 25.40
N GLU A 457 17.68 -5.38 24.32
CA GLU A 457 18.59 -4.52 23.54
C GLU A 457 17.89 -3.28 22.98
N ALA A 458 16.61 -3.40 22.63
CA ALA A 458 15.76 -2.30 22.17
C ALA A 458 15.19 -1.42 23.31
N ASP A 459 15.53 -1.69 24.57
CA ASP A 459 15.05 -1.00 25.78
C ASP A 459 13.51 -0.97 25.90
N LYS A 460 12.86 -2.11 25.63
CA LYS A 460 11.40 -2.29 25.70
C LYS A 460 10.99 -3.33 26.75
N LEU A 461 9.69 -3.36 27.08
CA LEU A 461 9.15 -4.32 28.04
C LEU A 461 9.05 -5.72 27.41
N CYS A 462 10.00 -6.58 27.74
CA CYS A 462 9.89 -8.02 27.50
C CYS A 462 8.97 -8.71 28.53
N GLU A 463 7.86 -9.27 28.07
CA GLU A 463 7.03 -10.23 28.80
C GLU A 463 7.34 -11.64 28.29
N GLY A 464 8.01 -12.46 29.10
CA GLY A 464 8.27 -13.87 28.78
C GLY A 464 7.08 -14.72 29.19
N ALA A 465 6.44 -15.41 28.25
CA ALA A 465 5.15 -16.06 28.48
C ALA A 465 5.24 -17.59 28.51
N ILE A 466 4.62 -18.17 29.53
CA ILE A 466 4.37 -19.60 29.68
C ILE A 466 3.00 -19.92 29.11
N CYS A 467 2.93 -20.81 28.13
CA CYS A 467 1.67 -21.33 27.61
C CYS A 467 1.09 -22.39 28.56
N TYR A 468 -0.09 -22.15 29.10
CA TYR A 468 -0.77 -23.10 30.00
C TYR A 468 -1.47 -24.20 29.19
N THR A 469 -1.35 -25.46 29.63
CA THR A 469 -2.00 -26.62 29.01
C THR A 469 -2.38 -27.66 30.08
N ALA A 470 -3.19 -28.64 29.70
CA ALA A 470 -3.67 -29.71 30.58
C ALA A 470 -4.49 -29.18 31.78
N ASP A 471 -4.53 -29.97 32.86
CA ASP A 471 -5.20 -29.62 34.12
C ASP A 471 -4.22 -29.79 35.27
N LEU A 472 -3.79 -28.67 35.84
CA LEU A 472 -2.85 -28.58 36.95
C LEU A 472 -3.23 -29.46 38.16
N LEU A 473 -4.54 -29.63 38.40
CA LEU A 473 -5.04 -30.36 39.56
C LEU A 473 -5.33 -31.84 39.26
N SER A 474 -5.15 -32.27 38.01
CA SER A 474 -5.40 -33.65 37.61
C SER A 474 -4.18 -34.53 37.84
N SER A 475 -4.30 -35.49 38.77
CA SER A 475 -3.28 -36.51 38.98
C SER A 475 -3.13 -37.49 37.79
N ALA A 476 -4.10 -37.51 36.87
CA ALA A 476 -4.06 -38.36 35.67
C ALA A 476 -3.15 -37.83 34.57
N ARG A 477 -2.77 -36.54 34.60
CA ARG A 477 -1.86 -35.91 33.62
C ARG A 477 -0.70 -35.19 34.33
N PRO A 478 0.22 -35.93 34.98
CA PRO A 478 1.25 -35.35 35.84
C PRO A 478 2.36 -34.61 35.08
N LYS A 479 2.37 -34.63 33.74
CA LYS A 479 3.41 -34.01 32.91
C LYS A 479 3.51 -32.50 33.10
N TYR A 480 2.37 -31.83 33.23
CA TYR A 480 2.24 -30.38 33.34
C TYR A 480 1.77 -29.99 34.75
N ASP A 481 2.54 -30.40 35.76
CA ASP A 481 2.26 -30.15 37.17
C ASP A 481 2.71 -28.74 37.63
N LEU A 482 2.54 -28.44 38.92
CA LEU A 482 2.95 -27.16 39.48
C LEU A 482 4.47 -26.92 39.39
N LYS A 483 5.28 -27.98 39.53
CA LYS A 483 6.74 -27.87 39.47
C LYS A 483 7.20 -27.47 38.08
N TYR A 484 6.57 -28.02 37.04
CA TYR A 484 6.80 -27.64 35.66
C TYR A 484 6.61 -26.13 35.45
N TYR A 485 5.47 -25.57 35.89
CA TYR A 485 5.18 -24.15 35.71
C TYR A 485 6.10 -23.24 36.53
N VAL A 486 6.43 -23.60 37.77
CA VAL A 486 7.38 -22.85 38.60
C VAL A 486 8.79 -22.88 38.02
N ALA A 487 9.23 -24.02 37.46
CA ALA A 487 10.54 -24.13 36.82
C ALA A 487 10.65 -23.19 35.61
N LEU A 488 9.66 -23.21 34.71
CA LEU A 488 9.61 -22.30 33.57
C LEU A 488 9.58 -20.83 33.99
N ALA A 489 8.87 -20.49 35.06
CA ALA A 489 8.83 -19.11 35.55
C ALA A 489 10.22 -18.62 35.98
N LYS A 490 10.98 -19.47 36.68
CA LYS A 490 12.38 -19.18 37.05
C LYS A 490 13.29 -19.09 35.83
N GLU A 491 13.06 -19.90 34.79
CA GLU A 491 13.79 -19.78 33.52
C GLU A 491 13.51 -18.44 32.82
N MET A 492 12.26 -17.96 32.79
CA MET A 492 11.92 -16.64 32.21
C MET A 492 12.57 -15.49 32.98
N GLU A 493 12.56 -15.57 34.32
CA GLU A 493 13.24 -14.60 35.18
C GLU A 493 14.75 -14.59 34.95
N ALA A 494 15.37 -15.76 34.89
CA ALA A 494 16.79 -15.91 34.55
C ALA A 494 17.11 -15.42 33.12
N ALA A 495 16.15 -15.51 32.20
CA ALA A 495 16.27 -14.95 30.86
C ALA A 495 16.19 -13.41 30.83
N GLY A 496 15.78 -12.79 31.94
CA GLY A 496 15.68 -11.35 32.08
C GLY A 496 14.39 -10.79 31.50
N ALA A 497 13.32 -11.57 31.46
CA ALA A 497 11.97 -11.03 31.26
C ALA A 497 11.67 -10.01 32.37
N HIS A 498 10.98 -8.92 32.02
CA HIS A 498 10.53 -7.91 32.98
C HIS A 498 9.17 -8.27 33.58
N ILE A 499 8.37 -9.04 32.84
CA ILE A 499 7.02 -9.48 33.21
C ILE A 499 6.91 -10.97 32.89
N LEU A 500 6.28 -11.75 33.76
CA LEU A 500 5.94 -13.14 33.49
C LEU A 500 4.51 -13.21 32.91
N GLY A 501 4.40 -13.65 31.66
CA GLY A 501 3.12 -13.95 31.05
C GLY A 501 2.63 -15.37 31.39
N VAL A 502 1.37 -15.52 31.77
CA VAL A 502 0.68 -16.83 31.81
C VAL A 502 -0.36 -16.83 30.70
N LYS A 503 -0.03 -17.50 29.59
CA LYS A 503 -0.86 -17.55 28.38
C LYS A 503 -1.69 -18.84 28.35
N ASP A 504 -2.91 -18.78 28.84
CA ASP A 504 -3.91 -19.83 28.70
C ASP A 504 -4.70 -19.67 27.39
N MET A 505 -4.04 -20.01 26.28
CA MET A 505 -4.53 -19.80 24.91
C MET A 505 -5.83 -20.52 24.55
N ALA A 506 -6.25 -21.51 25.35
CA ALA A 506 -7.46 -22.30 25.13
C ALA A 506 -8.52 -22.13 26.24
N GLY A 507 -8.25 -21.36 27.31
CA GLY A 507 -9.21 -21.20 28.40
C GLY A 507 -9.34 -22.43 29.31
N LEU A 508 -8.23 -23.13 29.52
CA LEU A 508 -8.15 -24.38 30.27
C LEU A 508 -7.99 -24.17 31.78
N LEU A 509 -7.43 -23.03 32.20
CA LEU A 509 -7.16 -22.78 33.61
C LEU A 509 -8.48 -22.57 34.37
N LYS A 510 -8.80 -23.51 35.26
CA LYS A 510 -9.99 -23.45 36.13
C LYS A 510 -9.73 -22.55 37.33
N PRO A 511 -10.77 -21.98 37.98
CA PRO A 511 -10.60 -21.08 39.12
C PRO A 511 -9.79 -21.68 40.29
N ALA A 512 -10.01 -22.96 40.61
CA ALA A 512 -9.25 -23.64 41.65
C ALA A 512 -7.76 -23.79 41.28
N GLY A 513 -7.46 -24.11 40.02
CA GLY A 513 -6.10 -24.18 39.50
C GLY A 513 -5.40 -22.81 39.52
N ALA A 514 -6.12 -21.73 39.17
CA ALA A 514 -5.60 -20.37 39.23
C ALA A 514 -5.15 -19.99 40.65
N ARG A 515 -5.94 -20.30 41.68
CA ARG A 515 -5.56 -20.01 43.08
C ARG A 515 -4.26 -20.69 43.49
N VAL A 516 -4.04 -21.92 43.03
CA VAL A 516 -2.80 -22.66 43.30
C VAL A 516 -1.64 -22.09 42.50
N LEU A 517 -1.83 -21.90 41.20
CA LEU A 517 -0.78 -21.47 40.27
C LEU A 517 -0.27 -20.06 40.62
N PHE A 518 -1.17 -19.06 40.67
CA PHE A 518 -0.75 -17.67 40.87
C PHE A 518 -0.14 -17.45 42.25
N LYS A 519 -0.67 -18.10 43.29
CA LYS A 519 -0.06 -18.04 44.62
C LYS A 519 1.38 -18.56 44.59
N ALA A 520 1.60 -19.74 44.02
CA ALA A 520 2.94 -20.33 43.93
C ALA A 520 3.88 -19.47 43.08
N LEU A 521 3.43 -18.96 41.93
CA LEU A 521 4.27 -18.10 41.09
C LEU A 521 4.65 -16.80 41.79
N LYS A 522 3.72 -16.15 42.51
CA LYS A 522 4.02 -14.92 43.29
C LYS A 522 4.99 -15.17 44.45
N GLU A 523 5.04 -16.39 45.00
CA GLU A 523 5.97 -16.78 46.06
C GLU A 523 7.36 -17.15 45.52
N GLU A 524 7.45 -17.59 44.26
CA GLU A 524 8.65 -18.22 43.70
C GLU A 524 9.46 -17.33 42.73
N VAL A 525 8.85 -16.30 42.13
CA VAL A 525 9.53 -15.34 41.25
C VAL A 525 9.25 -13.89 41.65
N GLY A 526 10.21 -13.00 41.38
CA GLY A 526 10.11 -11.56 41.68
C GLY A 526 9.43 -10.74 40.59
N LEU A 527 8.93 -11.36 39.52
CA LEU A 527 8.34 -10.66 38.37
C LEU A 527 6.85 -10.33 38.59
N PRO A 528 6.34 -9.20 38.07
CA PRO A 528 4.90 -9.01 37.91
C PRO A 528 4.34 -10.08 36.96
N ILE A 529 3.14 -10.57 37.25
CA ILE A 529 2.48 -11.63 36.50
C ILE A 529 1.31 -11.06 35.70
N HIS A 530 1.29 -11.36 34.41
CA HIS A 530 0.25 -10.93 33.47
C HIS A 530 -0.53 -12.16 32.97
N PHE A 531 -1.82 -12.24 33.31
CA PHE A 531 -2.65 -13.39 32.97
C PHE A 531 -3.48 -13.16 31.72
N HIS A 532 -3.34 -14.06 30.76
CA HIS A 532 -4.10 -14.12 29.54
C HIS A 532 -4.89 -15.43 29.49
N THR A 533 -6.19 -15.36 29.22
CA THR A 533 -7.05 -16.54 29.04
C THR A 533 -8.15 -16.28 28.01
N HIS A 534 -8.83 -17.33 27.57
CA HIS A 534 -9.98 -17.28 26.68
C HIS A 534 -11.23 -17.80 27.40
N ASP A 535 -12.40 -17.23 27.09
CA ASP A 535 -13.67 -17.54 27.74
C ASP A 535 -14.47 -18.64 27.03
N THR A 536 -13.76 -19.58 26.40
CA THR A 536 -14.36 -20.62 25.55
C THR A 536 -15.28 -21.54 26.35
N SER A 537 -14.90 -21.82 27.59
CA SER A 537 -15.68 -22.58 28.55
C SER A 537 -16.83 -21.77 29.18
N GLY A 538 -16.82 -20.44 29.06
CA GLY A 538 -17.78 -19.53 29.68
C GLY A 538 -17.58 -19.28 31.18
N ILE A 539 -16.46 -19.75 31.75
CA ILE A 539 -16.12 -19.57 33.17
C ILE A 539 -14.78 -18.86 33.40
N ALA A 540 -14.12 -18.36 32.36
CA ALA A 540 -12.77 -17.80 32.49
C ALA A 540 -12.78 -16.43 33.20
N ALA A 541 -13.89 -15.69 33.18
CA ALA A 541 -14.07 -14.53 34.06
C ALA A 541 -13.94 -14.90 35.55
N ALA A 542 -14.48 -16.06 35.96
CA ALA A 542 -14.32 -16.55 37.33
C ALA A 542 -12.87 -16.98 37.62
N THR A 543 -12.15 -17.51 36.62
CA THR A 543 -10.71 -17.80 36.73
C THR A 543 -9.91 -16.52 36.91
N ILE A 544 -10.22 -15.46 36.16
CA ILE A 544 -9.59 -14.14 36.31
C ILE A 544 -9.80 -13.61 37.73
N LEU A 545 -11.03 -13.61 38.25
CA LEU A 545 -11.30 -13.15 39.61
C LEU A 545 -10.52 -13.97 40.66
N ALA A 546 -10.40 -15.28 40.47
CA ALA A 546 -9.60 -16.15 41.34
C ALA A 546 -8.09 -15.84 41.26
N ALA A 547 -7.57 -15.49 40.08
CA ALA A 547 -6.20 -15.03 39.90
C ALA A 547 -5.96 -13.66 40.56
N VAL A 548 -6.92 -12.74 40.46
CA VAL A 548 -6.90 -11.42 41.11
C VAL A 548 -6.87 -11.56 42.63
N ASP A 549 -7.71 -12.41 43.20
CA ASP A 549 -7.68 -12.74 44.63
C ASP A 549 -6.34 -13.34 45.07
N SER A 550 -5.60 -13.94 44.14
CA SER A 550 -4.30 -14.61 44.37
C SER A 550 -3.10 -13.73 44.03
N GLY A 551 -3.33 -12.45 43.71
CA GLY A 551 -2.28 -11.45 43.55
C GLY A 551 -1.72 -11.29 42.13
N VAL A 552 -2.41 -11.75 41.08
CA VAL A 552 -1.99 -11.46 39.69
C VAL A 552 -1.98 -9.96 39.43
N ASP A 553 -0.93 -9.43 38.80
CA ASP A 553 -0.69 -7.99 38.68
C ASP A 553 -1.43 -7.36 37.50
N ALA A 554 -1.58 -8.10 36.40
CA ALA A 554 -2.29 -7.66 35.21
C ALA A 554 -3.13 -8.78 34.58
N ILE A 555 -4.18 -8.40 33.85
CA ILE A 555 -5.06 -9.33 33.11
C ILE A 555 -5.35 -8.84 31.70
N ASP A 556 -5.56 -9.77 30.78
CA ASP A 556 -6.14 -9.48 29.47
C ASP A 556 -7.67 -9.62 29.51
N ALA A 557 -8.37 -8.65 28.93
CA ALA A 557 -9.81 -8.69 28.68
C ALA A 557 -10.14 -8.07 27.31
N ALA A 558 -11.38 -8.23 26.84
CA ALA A 558 -11.86 -7.59 25.62
C ALA A 558 -13.13 -6.76 25.89
N MET A 559 -13.34 -5.70 25.11
CA MET A 559 -14.59 -4.93 25.12
C MET A 559 -15.78 -5.85 24.91
N ASP A 560 -16.91 -5.54 25.54
CA ASP A 560 -18.06 -6.46 25.66
C ASP A 560 -18.48 -7.03 24.29
N ALA A 561 -18.53 -6.17 23.26
CA ALA A 561 -18.87 -6.54 21.88
C ALA A 561 -17.90 -7.53 21.21
N PHE A 562 -16.67 -7.66 21.70
CA PHE A 562 -15.62 -8.56 21.20
C PHE A 562 -15.16 -9.56 22.26
N SER A 563 -15.93 -9.77 23.33
CA SER A 563 -15.62 -10.71 24.41
C SER A 563 -16.43 -12.00 24.34
N GLY A 564 -16.07 -12.96 25.19
CA GLY A 564 -16.79 -14.24 25.33
C GLY A 564 -16.49 -15.24 24.22
N ASN A 565 -17.06 -16.44 24.33
CA ASN A 565 -16.80 -17.55 23.40
C ASN A 565 -15.29 -17.79 23.23
N THR A 566 -14.79 -17.84 22.00
CA THR A 566 -13.35 -18.03 21.75
C THR A 566 -12.50 -16.81 22.07
N SER A 567 -13.08 -15.67 22.44
CA SER A 567 -12.35 -14.45 22.83
C SER A 567 -11.98 -14.41 24.32
N GLN A 568 -11.36 -13.33 24.76
CA GLN A 568 -11.11 -13.02 26.17
C GLN A 568 -12.42 -12.80 26.94
N PRO A 569 -12.39 -12.93 28.28
CA PRO A 569 -13.48 -12.52 29.15
C PRO A 569 -13.88 -11.04 29.00
N CYS A 570 -15.15 -10.75 29.31
CA CYS A 570 -15.76 -9.42 29.18
C CYS A 570 -15.13 -8.39 30.14
N LEU A 571 -14.46 -7.38 29.56
CA LEU A 571 -13.77 -6.32 30.28
C LEU A 571 -14.73 -5.51 31.15
N GLY A 572 -15.88 -5.09 30.60
CA GLY A 572 -16.88 -4.32 31.36
C GLY A 572 -17.41 -5.09 32.58
N SER A 573 -17.58 -6.41 32.43
CA SER A 573 -18.05 -7.28 33.53
C SER A 573 -16.99 -7.45 34.61
N ILE A 574 -15.72 -7.63 34.25
CA ILE A 574 -14.62 -7.75 35.22
C ILE A 574 -14.42 -6.43 35.97
N ALA A 575 -14.38 -5.30 35.26
CA ALA A 575 -14.25 -3.98 35.86
C ALA A 575 -15.40 -3.71 36.85
N ALA A 576 -16.64 -4.03 36.47
CA ALA A 576 -17.80 -3.90 37.35
C ALA A 576 -17.72 -4.82 38.59
N ALA A 577 -17.26 -6.07 38.43
CA ALA A 577 -17.14 -7.03 39.53
C ALA A 577 -16.08 -6.63 40.57
N LEU A 578 -15.03 -5.94 40.14
CA LEU A 578 -13.93 -5.46 40.99
C LEU A 578 -14.17 -4.05 41.53
N SER A 579 -15.17 -3.32 41.03
CA SER A 579 -15.42 -1.94 41.42
C SER A 579 -15.67 -1.80 42.93
N GLY A 580 -14.99 -0.84 43.57
CA GLY A 580 -15.06 -0.57 45.00
C GLY A 580 -14.36 -1.60 45.90
N ARG A 581 -13.67 -2.60 45.32
CA ARG A 581 -12.82 -3.55 46.07
C ARG A 581 -11.38 -3.05 46.14
N GLU A 582 -10.55 -3.73 46.94
CA GLU A 582 -9.12 -3.37 47.07
C GLU A 582 -8.35 -3.47 45.74
N ARG A 583 -8.71 -4.44 44.89
CA ARG A 583 -8.12 -4.68 43.57
C ARG A 583 -8.94 -4.03 42.43
N ASP A 584 -9.68 -2.94 42.69
CA ASP A 584 -10.43 -2.22 41.64
C ASP A 584 -9.52 -1.83 40.46
N THR A 585 -9.99 -2.01 39.23
CA THR A 585 -9.26 -1.65 38.00
C THR A 585 -9.10 -0.14 37.80
N GLY A 586 -9.99 0.67 38.40
CA GLY A 586 -10.03 2.12 38.19
C GLY A 586 -10.53 2.57 36.81
N LEU A 587 -11.01 1.64 35.96
CA LEU A 587 -11.54 1.96 34.63
C LEU A 587 -13.00 2.46 34.69
N SER A 588 -13.32 3.45 33.85
CA SER A 588 -14.68 3.99 33.75
C SER A 588 -15.63 3.01 33.06
N THR A 589 -16.61 2.50 33.80
CA THR A 589 -17.67 1.61 33.27
C THR A 589 -18.57 2.32 32.24
N GLU A 590 -18.72 3.64 32.30
CA GLU A 590 -19.40 4.41 31.26
C GLU A 590 -18.59 4.48 29.97
N ALA A 591 -17.29 4.77 30.07
CA ALA A 591 -16.41 4.83 28.91
C ALA A 591 -16.35 3.47 28.19
N ILE A 592 -16.19 2.38 28.96
CA ILE A 592 -16.19 1.01 28.42
C ILE A 592 -17.47 0.73 27.63
N ARG A 593 -18.66 1.02 28.19
CA ARG A 593 -19.93 0.81 27.49
C ARG A 593 -20.02 1.61 26.20
N ARG A 594 -19.65 2.90 26.22
CA ARG A 594 -19.70 3.77 25.04
C ARG A 594 -18.74 3.35 23.94
N ILE A 595 -17.54 2.88 24.31
CA ILE A 595 -16.57 2.30 23.36
C ILE A 595 -17.09 0.95 22.84
N SER A 596 -17.71 0.13 23.69
CA SER A 596 -18.30 -1.14 23.28
C SER A 596 -19.45 -0.97 22.27
N PHE A 597 -20.28 0.08 22.39
CA PHE A 597 -21.33 0.39 21.39
C PHE A 597 -20.76 0.69 20.00
N TYR A 598 -19.59 1.33 19.93
CA TYR A 598 -18.90 1.49 18.65
C TYR A 598 -18.49 0.13 18.08
N TRP A 599 -17.86 -0.70 18.90
CA TRP A 599 -17.41 -2.03 18.49
C TRP A 599 -18.55 -2.96 18.10
N GLU A 600 -19.70 -2.88 18.75
CA GLU A 600 -20.92 -3.62 18.38
C GLU A 600 -21.36 -3.26 16.96
N ALA A 601 -21.44 -1.97 16.65
CA ALA A 601 -21.76 -1.49 15.31
C ALA A 601 -20.70 -1.87 14.27
N VAL A 602 -19.41 -1.85 14.63
CA VAL A 602 -18.31 -2.31 13.78
C VAL A 602 -18.47 -3.80 13.49
N ARG A 603 -18.69 -4.64 14.51
CA ARG A 603 -18.80 -6.10 14.40
C ARG A 603 -19.86 -6.53 13.39
N ASN A 604 -21.00 -5.83 13.32
CA ASN A 604 -22.04 -6.09 12.30
C ASN A 604 -21.51 -6.02 10.86
N GLN A 605 -20.53 -5.16 10.57
CA GLN A 605 -19.94 -5.03 9.23
C GLN A 605 -19.14 -6.27 8.80
N TYR A 606 -18.74 -7.10 9.77
CA TYR A 606 -17.95 -8.31 9.61
C TYR A 606 -18.79 -9.60 9.68
N ALA A 607 -20.11 -9.51 9.48
CA ALA A 607 -21.03 -10.66 9.52
C ALA A 607 -20.58 -11.86 8.64
N ALA A 608 -19.83 -11.61 7.56
CA ALA A 608 -19.24 -12.65 6.70
C ALA A 608 -18.17 -13.52 7.37
N PHE A 609 -17.69 -13.13 8.56
CA PHE A 609 -16.59 -13.78 9.29
C PHE A 609 -16.99 -14.30 10.67
N GLU A 610 -18.26 -14.15 11.05
CA GLU A 610 -18.77 -14.68 12.31
C GLU A 610 -18.76 -16.21 12.34
N SER A 611 -18.46 -16.76 13.51
CA SER A 611 -18.58 -18.19 13.78
C SER A 611 -20.02 -18.56 14.12
N ASP A 612 -20.45 -19.77 13.73
CA ASP A 612 -21.74 -20.32 14.12
C ASP A 612 -21.85 -20.69 15.62
N LEU A 613 -20.79 -20.46 16.41
CA LEU A 613 -20.79 -20.74 17.85
C LEU A 613 -21.67 -19.73 18.59
N ARG A 614 -22.82 -20.20 19.09
CA ARG A 614 -23.82 -19.35 19.77
C ARG A 614 -23.61 -19.21 21.28
N GLY A 615 -22.72 -19.99 21.88
CA GLY A 615 -22.47 -19.94 23.32
C GLY A 615 -21.26 -20.78 23.74
N PRO A 616 -20.96 -20.81 25.05
CA PRO A 616 -19.79 -21.50 25.58
C PRO A 616 -19.76 -23.01 25.28
N ALA A 617 -18.56 -23.57 25.19
CA ALA A 617 -18.33 -24.98 24.91
C ALA A 617 -17.31 -25.58 25.91
N SER A 618 -17.79 -26.44 26.82
CA SER A 618 -16.92 -27.18 27.74
C SER A 618 -16.06 -28.26 27.04
N GLU A 619 -16.36 -28.58 25.78
CA GLU A 619 -15.57 -29.47 24.92
C GLU A 619 -14.11 -29.00 24.80
N VAL A 620 -13.83 -27.72 25.07
CA VAL A 620 -12.46 -27.19 25.10
C VAL A 620 -11.56 -27.88 26.13
N TYR A 621 -12.12 -28.39 27.23
CA TYR A 621 -11.36 -29.18 28.22
C TYR A 621 -11.01 -30.59 27.74
N LEU A 622 -11.61 -31.06 26.64
CA LEU A 622 -11.26 -32.29 25.96
C LEU A 622 -10.21 -32.03 24.88
N HIS A 623 -10.53 -31.18 23.92
CA HIS A 623 -9.71 -31.02 22.71
C HIS A 623 -8.57 -30.00 22.87
N GLU A 624 -8.65 -29.08 23.84
CA GLU A 624 -7.61 -28.10 24.15
C GLU A 624 -7.17 -27.28 22.91
N MET A 625 -8.12 -26.94 22.03
CA MET A 625 -7.85 -26.12 20.86
C MET A 625 -7.86 -24.65 21.29
N PRO A 626 -6.84 -23.86 20.96
CA PRO A 626 -6.87 -22.42 21.15
C PRO A 626 -8.01 -21.75 20.38
N GLY A 627 -8.47 -20.59 20.84
CA GLY A 627 -9.60 -19.87 20.24
C GLY A 627 -9.45 -19.69 18.71
N GLY A 628 -8.33 -19.11 18.25
CA GLY A 628 -8.07 -18.94 16.81
C GLY A 628 -7.91 -20.25 16.03
N GLN A 629 -7.39 -21.32 16.66
CA GLN A 629 -7.29 -22.64 16.01
C GLN A 629 -8.67 -23.25 15.79
N PHE A 630 -9.58 -23.12 16.76
CA PHE A 630 -10.95 -23.63 16.66
C PHE A 630 -11.67 -23.06 15.44
N THR A 631 -11.67 -21.72 15.31
CA THR A 631 -12.33 -21.04 14.18
C THR A 631 -11.71 -21.42 12.84
N ASN A 632 -10.37 -21.47 12.75
CA ASN A 632 -9.67 -21.84 11.52
C ASN A 632 -9.89 -23.31 11.14
N LEU A 633 -9.79 -24.24 12.09
CA LEU A 633 -9.93 -25.67 11.83
C LEU A 633 -11.36 -26.03 11.40
N LYS A 634 -12.37 -25.33 11.94
CA LYS A 634 -13.76 -25.50 11.54
C LYS A 634 -14.00 -25.08 10.08
N GLU A 635 -13.42 -23.96 9.65
CA GLU A 635 -13.46 -23.55 8.24
C GLU A 635 -12.71 -24.54 7.32
N GLN A 636 -11.57 -25.08 7.76
CA GLN A 636 -10.85 -26.13 7.03
C GLN A 636 -11.65 -27.44 6.93
N ALA A 637 -12.28 -27.87 8.03
CA ALA A 637 -13.16 -29.03 8.02
C ALA A 637 -14.31 -28.83 7.01
N ARG A 638 -14.91 -27.64 6.99
CA ARG A 638 -15.97 -27.29 6.03
C ARG A 638 -15.50 -27.33 4.58
N SER A 639 -14.32 -26.80 4.27
CA SER A 639 -13.78 -26.83 2.90
C SER A 639 -13.46 -28.24 2.40
N LEU A 640 -13.21 -29.18 3.32
CA LEU A 640 -13.02 -30.60 3.04
C LEU A 640 -14.30 -31.44 3.09
N GLY A 641 -15.48 -30.82 3.33
CA GLY A 641 -16.75 -31.52 3.45
C GLY A 641 -16.92 -32.34 4.73
N LEU A 642 -16.19 -32.00 5.79
CA LEU A 642 -16.21 -32.66 7.11
C LEU A 642 -17.02 -31.87 8.16
N ASP A 643 -17.82 -30.90 7.73
CA ASP A 643 -18.64 -30.04 8.61
C ASP A 643 -19.61 -30.85 9.49
N THR A 644 -20.26 -31.86 8.91
CA THR A 644 -21.15 -32.78 9.63
C THR A 644 -20.42 -33.74 10.58
N ARG A 645 -19.09 -33.85 10.46
CA ARG A 645 -18.21 -34.69 11.30
C ARG A 645 -17.37 -33.89 12.27
N TRP A 646 -17.72 -32.63 12.57
CA TRP A 646 -16.93 -31.75 13.44
C TRP A 646 -16.56 -32.37 14.79
N HIS A 647 -17.48 -33.02 15.49
CA HIS A 647 -17.19 -33.64 16.78
C HIS A 647 -16.21 -34.82 16.68
N ALA A 648 -16.18 -35.52 15.55
CA ALA A 648 -15.15 -36.52 15.29
C ALA A 648 -13.78 -35.85 15.12
N VAL A 649 -13.71 -34.72 14.41
CA VAL A 649 -12.48 -33.91 14.29
C VAL A 649 -12.01 -33.42 15.67
N ALA A 650 -12.92 -32.95 16.52
CA ALA A 650 -12.59 -32.49 17.88
C ALA A 650 -12.03 -33.63 18.76
N GLN A 651 -12.65 -34.81 18.73
CA GLN A 651 -12.14 -35.98 19.43
C GLN A 651 -10.78 -36.44 18.87
N THR A 652 -10.65 -36.56 17.55
CA THR A 652 -9.38 -36.96 16.92
C THR A 652 -8.27 -35.97 17.20
N TYR A 653 -8.56 -34.67 17.33
CA TYR A 653 -7.57 -33.68 17.74
C TYR A 653 -7.04 -33.96 19.17
N ALA A 654 -7.92 -34.34 20.10
CA ALA A 654 -7.51 -34.77 21.44
C ALA A 654 -6.67 -36.06 21.39
N ASP A 655 -7.07 -37.02 20.55
CA ASP A 655 -6.35 -38.29 20.36
C ASP A 655 -4.96 -38.07 19.76
N VAL A 656 -4.84 -37.19 18.76
CA VAL A 656 -3.57 -36.81 18.14
C VAL A 656 -2.65 -36.14 19.16
N ASN A 657 -3.18 -35.27 20.03
CA ASN A 657 -2.36 -34.67 21.09
C ASN A 657 -1.73 -35.73 22.00
N GLN A 658 -2.51 -36.74 22.40
CA GLN A 658 -2.00 -37.84 23.22
C GLN A 658 -0.98 -38.69 22.43
N MET A 659 -1.27 -39.00 21.17
CA MET A 659 -0.37 -39.72 20.26
C MET A 659 0.97 -38.98 20.06
N PHE A 660 0.98 -37.64 20.07
CA PHE A 660 2.20 -36.83 20.00
C PHE A 660 2.93 -36.67 21.34
N GLY A 661 2.46 -37.32 22.41
CA GLY A 661 3.09 -37.31 23.73
C GLY A 661 2.59 -36.22 24.67
N ASP A 662 1.37 -35.72 24.46
CA ASP A 662 0.73 -34.62 25.20
C ASP A 662 1.55 -33.32 25.15
N ILE A 663 1.27 -32.48 24.15
CA ILE A 663 2.06 -31.27 23.88
C ILE A 663 1.31 -29.97 24.22
N VAL A 664 2.08 -28.89 24.36
CA VAL A 664 1.53 -27.53 24.33
C VAL A 664 1.02 -27.24 22.93
N LYS A 665 -0.22 -26.75 22.82
CA LYS A 665 -0.90 -26.52 21.54
C LYS A 665 -1.22 -25.05 21.35
N VAL A 666 -0.35 -24.34 20.64
CA VAL A 666 -0.53 -22.95 20.25
C VAL A 666 0.17 -22.76 18.90
N THR A 667 -0.20 -21.76 18.11
CA THR A 667 0.39 -21.61 16.76
C THR A 667 1.93 -21.56 16.81
N PRO A 668 2.66 -22.39 16.02
CA PRO A 668 2.14 -23.33 15.01
C PRO A 668 1.83 -24.78 15.46
N SER A 669 2.20 -25.23 16.67
CA SER A 669 1.95 -26.62 17.12
C SER A 669 0.48 -27.02 17.10
N SER A 670 -0.45 -26.10 17.43
CA SER A 670 -1.89 -26.36 17.33
C SER A 670 -2.36 -26.64 15.90
N LYS A 671 -1.74 -26.00 14.90
CA LYS A 671 -2.03 -26.28 13.49
C LYS A 671 -1.60 -27.70 13.13
N VAL A 672 -0.41 -28.12 13.57
CA VAL A 672 0.13 -29.46 13.26
C VAL A 672 -0.80 -30.56 13.77
N VAL A 673 -1.31 -30.41 15.00
CA VAL A 673 -2.33 -31.32 15.57
C VAL A 673 -3.61 -31.30 14.72
N GLY A 674 -4.04 -30.12 14.27
CA GLY A 674 -5.20 -29.94 13.39
C GLY A 674 -5.07 -30.62 12.03
N ASP A 675 -3.94 -30.43 11.35
CA ASP A 675 -3.65 -31.03 10.05
C ASP A 675 -3.69 -32.57 10.14
N MET A 676 -3.09 -33.13 11.18
CA MET A 676 -3.12 -34.57 11.43
C MET A 676 -4.54 -35.06 11.74
N ALA A 677 -5.31 -34.33 12.55
CA ALA A 677 -6.68 -34.70 12.89
C ALA A 677 -7.61 -34.71 11.66
N LEU A 678 -7.52 -33.69 10.81
CA LEU A 678 -8.28 -33.63 9.54
C LEU A 678 -7.90 -34.77 8.60
N MET A 679 -6.59 -35.06 8.47
CA MET A 679 -6.13 -36.18 7.66
C MET A 679 -6.67 -37.51 8.19
N MET A 680 -6.60 -37.75 9.50
CA MET A 680 -7.09 -38.98 10.11
C MET A 680 -8.60 -39.15 9.91
N VAL A 681 -9.40 -38.09 10.11
CA VAL A 681 -10.85 -38.16 9.92
C VAL A 681 -11.23 -38.31 8.45
N SER A 682 -10.56 -37.62 7.53
CA SER A 682 -10.84 -37.72 6.09
C SER A 682 -10.50 -39.10 5.50
N GLN A 683 -9.53 -39.79 6.08
CA GLN A 683 -9.07 -41.11 5.63
C GLN A 683 -9.57 -42.26 6.53
N ASP A 684 -10.45 -41.97 7.49
CA ASP A 684 -10.96 -42.91 8.50
C ASP A 684 -9.84 -43.73 9.19
N LEU A 685 -8.74 -43.06 9.55
CA LEU A 685 -7.60 -43.63 10.26
C LEU A 685 -7.75 -43.53 11.78
N THR A 686 -7.43 -44.62 12.48
CA THR A 686 -7.32 -44.64 13.95
C THR A 686 -5.89 -44.35 14.43
N VAL A 687 -5.70 -44.03 15.71
CA VAL A 687 -4.35 -43.90 16.31
C VAL A 687 -3.54 -45.20 16.11
N ALA A 688 -4.17 -46.36 16.30
CA ALA A 688 -3.52 -47.66 16.11
C ALA A 688 -3.04 -47.87 14.66
N ASP A 689 -3.79 -47.37 13.67
CA ASP A 689 -3.35 -47.38 12.27
C ASP A 689 -2.11 -46.52 12.05
N VAL A 690 -2.08 -45.34 12.65
CA VAL A 690 -0.98 -44.39 12.52
C VAL A 690 0.28 -44.91 13.22
N GLU A 691 0.16 -45.54 14.38
CA GLU A 691 1.30 -46.07 15.13
C GLU A 691 1.81 -47.41 14.60
N ASN A 692 0.97 -48.18 13.87
CA ASN A 692 1.35 -49.49 13.35
C ASN A 692 2.56 -49.38 12.38
N PRO A 693 3.74 -49.96 12.70
CA PRO A 693 4.93 -49.84 11.86
C PRO A 693 4.79 -50.53 10.49
N ALA A 694 3.83 -51.46 10.33
CA ALA A 694 3.57 -52.14 9.08
C ALA A 694 2.63 -51.38 8.12
N LYS A 695 1.96 -50.32 8.59
CA LYS A 695 1.06 -49.48 7.77
C LYS A 695 1.80 -48.22 7.34
N ASP A 696 2.01 -48.03 6.04
CA ASP A 696 2.58 -46.79 5.53
C ASP A 696 1.57 -45.64 5.66
N ILE A 697 2.05 -44.48 6.08
CA ILE A 697 1.26 -43.27 6.31
C ILE A 697 1.99 -42.11 5.63
N ALA A 698 1.26 -41.38 4.78
CA ALA A 698 1.72 -40.13 4.20
C ALA A 698 1.39 -38.99 5.17
N PHE A 699 2.31 -38.72 6.11
CA PHE A 699 2.12 -37.66 7.10
C PHE A 699 2.08 -36.27 6.45
N PRO A 700 1.29 -35.32 6.98
CA PRO A 700 1.35 -33.93 6.55
C PRO A 700 2.75 -33.35 6.78
N ASP A 701 3.22 -32.49 5.88
CA ASP A 701 4.55 -31.86 5.99
C ASP A 701 4.75 -31.13 7.33
N SER A 702 3.67 -30.57 7.88
CA SER A 702 3.66 -29.90 9.19
C SER A 702 4.00 -30.85 10.34
N VAL A 703 3.55 -32.11 10.27
CA VAL A 703 3.88 -33.17 11.25
C VAL A 703 5.33 -33.59 11.09
N VAL A 704 5.80 -33.79 9.86
CA VAL A 704 7.19 -34.15 9.56
C VAL A 704 8.14 -33.08 10.08
N SER A 705 7.87 -31.82 9.75
CA SER A 705 8.66 -30.66 10.20
C SER A 705 8.70 -30.53 11.72
N MET A 706 7.56 -30.67 12.40
CA MET A 706 7.50 -30.64 13.86
C MET A 706 8.31 -31.77 14.50
N MET A 707 8.14 -33.01 14.05
CA MET A 707 8.85 -34.17 14.62
C MET A 707 10.34 -34.21 14.25
N ARG A 708 10.73 -33.54 13.17
CA ARG A 708 12.14 -33.28 12.86
C ARG A 708 12.76 -32.32 13.87
N GLY A 709 11.97 -31.53 14.59
CA GLY A 709 12.44 -30.55 15.57
C GLY A 709 12.48 -29.12 15.04
N ASP A 710 11.93 -28.85 13.86
CA ASP A 710 11.93 -27.51 13.28
C ASP A 710 11.13 -26.50 14.11
N LEU A 711 10.17 -26.96 14.92
CA LEU A 711 9.39 -26.10 15.82
C LEU A 711 9.96 -26.04 17.24
N GLY A 712 11.10 -26.69 17.47
CA GLY A 712 11.72 -26.84 18.78
C GLY A 712 11.43 -28.19 19.43
N GLN A 713 11.69 -28.26 20.74
CA GLN A 713 11.62 -29.50 21.52
C GLN A 713 10.47 -29.45 22.54
N PRO A 714 9.59 -30.46 22.58
CA PRO A 714 8.56 -30.55 23.60
C PRO A 714 9.16 -31.03 24.93
N THR A 715 8.52 -30.65 26.04
CA THR A 715 8.84 -31.20 27.36
C THR A 715 8.77 -32.73 27.33
N GLY A 716 9.84 -33.40 27.76
CA GLY A 716 9.92 -34.87 27.78
C GLY A 716 10.26 -35.53 26.44
N GLY A 717 10.45 -34.77 25.36
CA GLY A 717 10.78 -35.30 24.03
C GLY A 717 9.59 -35.88 23.26
N TRP A 718 9.86 -36.34 22.04
CA TRP A 718 8.87 -36.96 21.15
C TRP A 718 8.75 -38.48 21.42
N PRO A 719 7.58 -39.11 21.21
CA PRO A 719 7.46 -40.56 21.23
C PRO A 719 8.37 -41.21 20.18
N GLU A 720 9.42 -41.92 20.61
CA GLU A 720 10.53 -42.37 19.75
C GLU A 720 10.07 -43.22 18.55
N ALA A 721 9.16 -44.17 18.78
CA ALA A 721 8.66 -45.06 17.72
C ALA A 721 7.91 -44.29 16.63
N LEU A 722 7.09 -43.31 17.03
CA LEU A 722 6.34 -42.46 16.11
C LEU A 722 7.27 -41.50 15.37
N GLN A 723 8.20 -40.85 16.07
CA GLN A 723 9.18 -39.95 15.47
C GLN A 723 9.99 -40.67 14.39
N LYS A 724 10.49 -41.88 14.68
CA LYS A 724 11.24 -42.69 13.72
C LYS A 724 10.39 -43.05 12.49
N LYS A 725 9.10 -43.36 12.69
CA LYS A 725 8.17 -43.66 11.59
C LYS A 725 7.93 -42.44 10.71
N VAL A 726 7.70 -41.27 11.30
CA VAL A 726 7.45 -40.01 10.58
C VAL A 726 8.68 -39.58 9.78
N LEU A 727 9.87 -39.67 10.37
CA LEU A 727 11.11 -39.21 9.73
C LEU A 727 11.71 -40.18 8.72
N LYS A 728 11.25 -41.43 8.65
CA LYS A 728 11.70 -42.45 7.67
C LYS A 728 13.24 -42.56 7.55
N GLY A 729 13.97 -42.34 8.64
CA GLY A 729 15.44 -42.40 8.71
C GLY A 729 16.16 -41.05 8.66
N GLU A 730 15.45 -39.93 8.47
CA GLU A 730 16.02 -38.58 8.65
C GLU A 730 16.38 -38.35 10.13
N ALA A 731 17.51 -37.66 10.37
CA ALA A 731 17.98 -37.38 11.72
C ALA A 731 17.21 -36.20 12.34
N PRO A 732 16.66 -36.33 13.56
CA PRO A 732 16.01 -35.22 14.23
C PRO A 732 17.02 -34.17 14.70
N ILE A 733 16.58 -32.92 14.68
CA ILE A 733 17.26 -31.75 15.24
C ILE A 733 16.94 -31.67 16.74
N THR A 734 17.96 -31.46 17.56
CA THR A 734 17.83 -31.24 19.02
C THR A 734 18.31 -29.86 19.47
N ALA A 735 19.07 -29.16 18.63
CA ALA A 735 19.48 -27.78 18.84
C ALA A 735 18.35 -26.81 18.49
N ARG A 736 18.52 -25.53 18.86
CA ARG A 736 17.56 -24.49 18.47
C ARG A 736 17.56 -24.35 16.93
N PRO A 737 16.42 -24.45 16.24
CA PRO A 737 16.40 -24.48 14.78
C PRO A 737 17.09 -23.29 14.11
N GLY A 738 16.87 -22.07 14.64
CA GLY A 738 17.53 -20.87 14.13
C GLY A 738 19.05 -20.87 14.28
N SER A 739 19.61 -21.58 15.27
CA SER A 739 21.08 -21.65 15.45
C SER A 739 21.78 -22.53 14.41
N LEU A 740 21.02 -23.29 13.63
CA LEU A 740 21.54 -24.10 12.52
C LEU A 740 21.58 -23.32 11.21
N LEU A 741 20.97 -22.14 11.17
CA LEU A 741 20.95 -21.26 10.00
C LEU A 741 22.12 -20.28 10.12
N ALA A 742 22.84 -20.10 9.01
CA ALA A 742 23.80 -19.00 8.92
C ALA A 742 23.07 -17.65 8.92
N ASP A 743 23.76 -16.61 9.37
CA ASP A 743 23.25 -15.24 9.30
C ASP A 743 22.85 -14.89 7.85
N ALA A 744 21.67 -14.26 7.71
CA ALA A 744 21.21 -13.79 6.41
C ALA A 744 22.04 -12.58 5.93
N ASP A 745 22.35 -12.53 4.65
CA ASP A 745 22.91 -11.32 4.02
C ASP A 745 21.78 -10.31 3.75
N LEU A 746 21.51 -9.47 4.76
CA LEU A 746 20.44 -8.48 4.72
C LEU A 746 20.64 -7.45 3.60
N ALA A 747 21.88 -7.14 3.22
CA ALA A 747 22.16 -6.17 2.16
C ALA A 747 21.84 -6.76 0.78
N ALA A 748 22.25 -8.02 0.54
CA ALA A 748 21.91 -8.73 -0.69
C ALA A 748 20.40 -8.94 -0.82
N MET A 749 19.72 -9.36 0.25
CA MET A 749 18.27 -9.56 0.25
C MET A 749 17.50 -8.26 -0.01
N ARG A 750 17.97 -7.12 0.52
CA ARG A 750 17.39 -5.80 0.24
C ARG A 750 17.57 -5.42 -1.23
N ALA A 751 18.78 -5.59 -1.78
CA ALA A 751 19.05 -5.29 -3.18
C ALA A 751 18.20 -6.16 -4.13
N GLU A 752 17.99 -7.43 -3.81
CA GLU A 752 17.14 -8.35 -4.58
C GLU A 752 15.69 -7.85 -4.64
N ILE A 753 15.10 -7.51 -3.49
CA ILE A 753 13.70 -7.08 -3.45
C ILE A 753 13.51 -5.68 -4.07
N GLU A 754 14.45 -4.76 -3.88
CA GLU A 754 14.40 -3.43 -4.52
C GLU A 754 14.54 -3.52 -6.04
N ALA A 755 15.37 -4.45 -6.54
CA ALA A 755 15.45 -4.73 -7.97
C ALA A 755 14.15 -5.34 -8.50
N LYS A 756 13.51 -6.25 -7.75
CA LYS A 756 12.24 -6.87 -8.12
C LYS A 756 11.07 -5.88 -8.13
N LEU A 757 11.05 -4.92 -7.21
CA LEU A 757 10.02 -3.88 -7.14
C LEU A 757 10.33 -2.66 -8.01
N GLU A 758 11.53 -2.57 -8.59
CA GLU A 758 12.00 -1.43 -9.38
C GLU A 758 11.98 -0.08 -8.62
N HIS A 759 12.03 -0.12 -7.29
CA HIS A 759 12.11 1.05 -6.43
C HIS A 759 12.70 0.71 -5.04
N PRO A 760 13.31 1.69 -4.34
CA PRO A 760 13.79 1.46 -2.97
C PRO A 760 12.62 1.23 -2.00
N ILE A 761 12.88 0.46 -0.93
CA ILE A 761 11.93 0.22 0.15
C ILE A 761 12.47 0.77 1.47
N ASP A 762 11.60 1.10 2.42
CA ASP A 762 12.04 1.49 3.77
C ASP A 762 12.35 0.25 4.64
N ASP A 763 12.79 0.50 5.87
CA ASP A 763 13.19 -0.56 6.81
C ASP A 763 12.02 -1.42 7.30
N GLN A 764 10.81 -0.85 7.38
CA GLN A 764 9.60 -1.55 7.81
C GLN A 764 9.08 -2.48 6.71
N ALA A 765 9.04 -1.99 5.47
CA ALA A 765 8.76 -2.79 4.29
C ALA A 765 9.79 -3.93 4.13
N PHE A 766 11.07 -3.66 4.39
CA PHE A 766 12.09 -4.72 4.38
C PHE A 766 11.88 -5.74 5.51
N ALA A 767 11.51 -5.30 6.72
CA ALA A 767 11.16 -6.22 7.81
C ALA A 767 9.94 -7.11 7.48
N SER A 768 8.94 -6.56 6.77
CA SER A 768 7.83 -7.36 6.23
C SER A 768 8.29 -8.39 5.21
N TYR A 769 9.17 -8.01 4.28
CA TYR A 769 9.76 -8.93 3.30
C TYR A 769 10.53 -10.07 3.98
N LEU A 770 11.36 -9.75 4.99
CA LEU A 770 12.14 -10.77 5.72
C LEU A 770 11.24 -11.81 6.41
N MET A 771 10.11 -11.38 6.97
CA MET A 771 9.17 -12.29 7.62
C MET A 771 8.31 -13.05 6.61
N TYR A 772 7.88 -12.39 5.54
CA TYR A 772 6.91 -12.92 4.58
C TYR A 772 7.23 -12.54 3.12
N PRO A 773 8.29 -13.12 2.50
CA PRO A 773 8.76 -12.68 1.18
C PRO A 773 7.66 -12.66 0.11
N LYS A 774 6.94 -13.78 -0.03
CA LYS A 774 5.87 -13.92 -1.02
C LYS A 774 4.69 -13.00 -0.73
N VAL A 775 4.23 -12.95 0.52
CA VAL A 775 3.07 -12.14 0.91
C VAL A 775 3.35 -10.68 0.68
N PHE A 776 4.55 -10.22 1.07
CA PHE A 776 4.97 -8.85 0.85
C PHE A 776 5.05 -8.51 -0.64
N THR A 777 5.61 -9.38 -1.49
CA THR A 777 5.66 -9.11 -2.94
C THR A 777 4.27 -9.07 -3.57
N ASP A 778 3.35 -9.98 -3.17
CA ASP A 778 1.97 -9.98 -3.65
C ASP A 778 1.23 -8.72 -3.16
N PHE A 779 1.45 -8.33 -1.91
CA PHE A 779 0.90 -7.11 -1.30
C PHE A 779 1.39 -5.85 -2.01
N ALA A 780 2.70 -5.72 -2.27
CA ALA A 780 3.30 -4.59 -2.97
C ALA A 780 2.70 -4.44 -4.39
N ALA A 781 2.61 -5.53 -5.14
CA ALA A 781 1.96 -5.52 -6.46
C ALA A 781 0.48 -5.11 -6.38
N THR A 782 -0.23 -5.55 -5.33
CA THR A 782 -1.63 -5.18 -5.11
C THR A 782 -1.78 -3.71 -4.69
N GLN A 783 -0.88 -3.18 -3.88
CA GLN A 783 -0.81 -1.75 -3.54
C GLN A 783 -0.53 -0.88 -4.77
N ASP A 784 0.31 -1.36 -5.69
CA ASP A 784 0.55 -0.68 -6.95
C ASP A 784 -0.69 -0.62 -7.84
N LEU A 785 -1.56 -1.64 -7.78
CA LEU A 785 -2.80 -1.66 -8.53
C LEU A 785 -3.94 -0.85 -7.87
N TYR A 786 -4.15 -1.02 -6.56
CA TYR A 786 -5.35 -0.56 -5.85
C TYR A 786 -5.11 0.44 -4.71
N GLY A 787 -3.89 0.52 -4.19
CA GLY A 787 -3.58 1.24 -2.95
C GLY A 787 -3.83 2.75 -2.99
N PRO A 788 -4.17 3.40 -1.84
CA PRO A 788 -4.18 2.87 -0.46
C PRO A 788 -5.59 2.49 0.03
N VAL A 789 -5.95 1.20 -0.02
CA VAL A 789 -7.32 0.72 0.30
C VAL A 789 -7.69 0.80 1.79
N SER A 790 -6.72 0.98 2.69
CA SER A 790 -6.94 1.19 4.13
C SER A 790 -7.84 2.40 4.42
N GLY A 791 -7.84 3.41 3.55
CA GLY A 791 -8.69 4.60 3.67
C GLY A 791 -10.18 4.35 3.37
N LEU A 792 -10.54 3.26 2.68
CA LEU A 792 -11.93 2.96 2.35
C LEU A 792 -12.71 2.53 3.61
N PRO A 793 -13.97 2.97 3.78
CA PRO A 793 -14.85 2.40 4.78
C PRO A 793 -15.06 0.90 4.58
N THR A 794 -15.17 0.15 5.67
CA THR A 794 -15.29 -1.32 5.66
C THR A 794 -16.46 -1.86 4.82
N PRO A 795 -17.66 -1.25 4.82
CA PRO A 795 -18.72 -1.69 3.93
C PRO A 795 -18.34 -1.61 2.45
N SER A 796 -17.77 -0.47 2.03
CA SER A 796 -17.38 -0.24 0.65
C SER A 796 -16.18 -1.11 0.23
N TYR A 797 -15.29 -1.40 1.18
CA TYR A 797 -14.15 -2.29 0.98
C TYR A 797 -14.57 -3.74 0.69
N PHE A 798 -15.51 -4.30 1.47
CA PHE A 798 -15.92 -5.71 1.35
C PHE A 798 -17.09 -5.94 0.39
N TYR A 799 -17.96 -4.96 0.19
CA TYR A 799 -19.24 -5.16 -0.51
C TYR A 799 -19.42 -4.24 -1.72
N GLY A 800 -18.42 -3.39 -2.03
CA GLY A 800 -18.47 -2.45 -3.13
C GLY A 800 -19.41 -1.29 -2.84
N ILE A 801 -19.84 -0.60 -3.89
CA ILE A 801 -20.68 0.60 -3.80
C ILE A 801 -21.88 0.47 -4.75
N GLY A 802 -23.08 0.71 -4.23
CA GLY A 802 -24.33 0.68 -4.99
C GLY A 802 -24.50 1.89 -5.91
N GLN A 803 -25.46 1.81 -6.82
CA GLN A 803 -25.82 2.96 -7.65
C GLN A 803 -26.37 4.10 -6.77
N GLU A 804 -25.96 5.33 -7.06
CA GLU A 804 -26.22 6.56 -6.29
C GLU A 804 -25.65 6.60 -4.87
N GLU A 805 -24.90 5.58 -4.45
CA GLU A 805 -24.22 5.58 -3.16
C GLU A 805 -22.98 6.48 -3.22
N GLU A 806 -22.74 7.20 -2.12
CA GLU A 806 -21.62 8.12 -1.94
C GLU A 806 -20.75 7.65 -0.77
N VAL A 807 -19.44 7.70 -0.98
CA VAL A 807 -18.41 7.30 -0.02
C VAL A 807 -17.40 8.44 0.13
N LEU A 808 -17.09 8.76 1.39
CA LEU A 808 -16.05 9.70 1.76
C LEU A 808 -14.77 8.92 2.12
N VAL A 809 -13.65 9.30 1.50
CA VAL A 809 -12.35 8.66 1.73
C VAL A 809 -11.33 9.73 2.11
N ASP A 810 -10.91 9.74 3.37
CA ASP A 810 -9.85 10.61 3.84
C ASP A 810 -8.48 10.01 3.49
N LEU A 811 -7.74 10.67 2.59
CA LEU A 811 -6.39 10.25 2.23
C LEU A 811 -5.34 10.80 3.19
N GLU A 812 -5.51 12.07 3.57
CA GLU A 812 -4.66 12.84 4.47
C GLU A 812 -5.55 13.87 5.17
N ARG A 813 -5.10 14.44 6.29
CA ARG A 813 -5.84 15.51 6.98
C ARG A 813 -6.14 16.66 6.01
N GLY A 814 -7.43 16.95 5.82
CA GLY A 814 -7.90 18.01 4.91
C GLY A 814 -7.99 17.60 3.43
N LYS A 815 -7.76 16.33 3.09
CA LYS A 815 -7.92 15.78 1.72
C LYS A 815 -8.88 14.59 1.74
N THR A 816 -10.16 14.89 1.52
CA THR A 816 -11.23 13.90 1.38
C THR A 816 -11.61 13.73 -0.09
N LEU A 817 -11.69 12.49 -0.55
CA LEU A 817 -12.33 12.14 -1.82
C LEU A 817 -13.81 11.90 -1.56
N VAL A 818 -14.67 12.59 -2.30
CA VAL A 818 -16.11 12.33 -2.40
C VAL A 818 -16.31 11.48 -3.64
N ILE A 819 -16.65 10.20 -3.45
CA ILE A 819 -16.82 9.22 -4.52
C ILE A 819 -18.29 8.82 -4.56
N ARG A 820 -18.98 9.08 -5.67
CA ARG A 820 -20.35 8.63 -5.90
C ARG A 820 -20.40 7.67 -7.09
N CYS A 821 -21.09 6.55 -6.96
CA CYS A 821 -21.30 5.64 -8.08
C CYS A 821 -22.54 6.06 -8.88
N LEU A 822 -22.38 6.44 -10.14
CA LEU A 822 -23.47 6.88 -11.01
C LEU A 822 -24.18 5.72 -11.71
N GLY A 823 -23.48 4.60 -11.89
CA GLY A 823 -24.07 3.40 -12.50
C GLY A 823 -23.07 2.51 -13.22
N PHE A 824 -23.61 1.53 -13.95
CA PHE A 824 -22.84 0.45 -14.57
C PHE A 824 -23.19 0.32 -16.05
N GLY A 825 -22.17 0.18 -16.89
CA GLY A 825 -22.32 -0.24 -18.28
C GLY A 825 -22.46 -1.75 -18.42
N GLU A 826 -22.74 -2.19 -19.64
CA GLU A 826 -22.65 -3.60 -20.04
C GLU A 826 -21.18 -4.05 -20.14
N THR A 827 -20.99 -5.37 -20.09
CA THR A 827 -19.69 -6.01 -20.31
C THR A 827 -19.39 -6.01 -21.81
N ASP A 828 -18.27 -5.44 -22.21
CA ASP A 828 -17.85 -5.36 -23.61
C ASP A 828 -17.27 -6.68 -24.15
N GLU A 829 -16.99 -6.75 -25.45
CA GLU A 829 -16.45 -7.94 -26.13
C GLU A 829 -15.09 -8.41 -25.56
N LYS A 830 -14.36 -7.52 -24.88
CA LYS A 830 -13.11 -7.83 -24.18
C LYS A 830 -13.33 -8.37 -22.77
N GLY A 831 -14.59 -8.56 -22.36
CA GLY A 831 -14.95 -9.00 -21.00
C GLY A 831 -14.79 -7.90 -19.95
N LEU A 832 -14.72 -6.62 -20.35
CA LEU A 832 -14.58 -5.50 -19.41
C LEU A 832 -15.92 -4.82 -19.16
N ARG A 833 -16.26 -4.61 -17.89
CA ARG A 833 -17.43 -3.84 -17.47
C ARG A 833 -17.01 -2.43 -17.08
N THR A 834 -17.78 -1.44 -17.53
CA THR A 834 -17.52 -0.04 -17.18
C THR A 834 -18.34 0.36 -15.96
N VAL A 835 -17.71 0.96 -14.96
CA VAL A 835 -18.36 1.59 -13.80
C VAL A 835 -18.19 3.10 -13.91
N PHE A 836 -19.28 3.84 -13.76
CA PHE A 836 -19.30 5.29 -13.82
C PHE A 836 -19.33 5.84 -12.40
N PHE A 837 -18.35 6.69 -12.08
CA PHE A 837 -18.26 7.40 -10.81
C PHE A 837 -18.33 8.90 -11.03
N GLU A 838 -18.67 9.61 -9.98
CA GLU A 838 -18.32 11.00 -9.78
C GLU A 838 -17.27 11.07 -8.67
N LEU A 839 -16.15 11.76 -8.93
CA LEU A 839 -15.07 11.98 -7.98
C LEU A 839 -14.93 13.49 -7.78
N ASN A 840 -15.25 13.98 -6.58
CA ASN A 840 -15.24 15.42 -6.23
C ASN A 840 -16.00 16.27 -7.26
N GLY A 841 -17.22 15.83 -7.63
CA GLY A 841 -18.06 16.51 -8.63
C GLY A 841 -17.65 16.28 -10.08
N GLN A 842 -16.69 15.39 -10.37
CA GLN A 842 -16.21 15.14 -11.73
C GLN A 842 -16.52 13.72 -12.20
N PRO A 843 -17.10 13.53 -13.39
CA PRO A 843 -17.35 12.20 -13.91
C PRO A 843 -16.03 11.46 -14.17
N ARG A 844 -16.05 10.17 -13.85
CA ARG A 844 -14.98 9.20 -14.03
C ARG A 844 -15.59 7.92 -14.55
N ARG A 845 -14.87 7.26 -15.45
CA ARG A 845 -15.22 5.93 -15.92
C ARG A 845 -14.06 5.01 -15.64
N VAL A 846 -14.34 3.84 -15.10
CA VAL A 846 -13.35 2.82 -14.77
C VAL A 846 -13.79 1.52 -15.43
N LYS A 847 -12.85 0.84 -16.09
CA LYS A 847 -13.11 -0.47 -16.69
C LYS A 847 -12.43 -1.54 -15.85
N VAL A 848 -13.17 -2.58 -15.48
CA VAL A 848 -12.64 -3.75 -14.76
C VAL A 848 -13.10 -5.04 -15.44
N PRO A 849 -12.30 -6.13 -15.37
CA PRO A 849 -12.74 -7.43 -15.87
C PRO A 849 -14.01 -7.90 -15.15
N ASP A 850 -14.99 -8.38 -15.91
CA ASP A 850 -16.16 -9.08 -15.37
C ASP A 850 -15.87 -10.58 -15.34
N ARG A 851 -15.47 -11.10 -14.18
CA ARG A 851 -15.04 -12.49 -14.02
C ARG A 851 -16.20 -13.49 -14.15
N SER A 852 -17.45 -13.02 -14.25
CA SER A 852 -18.62 -13.85 -14.52
C SER A 852 -18.88 -14.07 -16.01
N ARG A 853 -18.24 -13.29 -16.89
CA ARG A 853 -18.40 -13.34 -18.35
C ARG A 853 -17.04 -13.35 -19.03
N SER A 854 -16.65 -14.45 -19.67
CA SER A 854 -15.43 -14.48 -20.48
C SER A 854 -15.64 -13.63 -21.75
N GLY A 855 -14.69 -12.72 -22.02
CA GLY A 855 -14.65 -11.98 -23.28
C GLY A 855 -14.52 -12.92 -24.49
N THR A 856 -15.19 -12.60 -25.59
CA THR A 856 -15.17 -13.38 -26.84
C THR A 856 -13.96 -13.01 -27.72
N ALA A 857 -13.28 -11.90 -27.44
CA ALA A 857 -12.06 -11.49 -28.13
C ALA A 857 -10.80 -11.94 -27.37
N ALA A 858 -10.00 -12.82 -27.97
CA ALA A 858 -8.70 -13.21 -27.44
C ALA A 858 -7.77 -11.99 -27.39
N ALA A 859 -7.39 -11.54 -26.19
CA ALA A 859 -6.30 -10.58 -26.02
C ALA A 859 -5.01 -11.19 -26.60
N LYS A 860 -4.23 -10.39 -27.32
CA LYS A 860 -2.92 -10.85 -27.81
C LYS A 860 -2.02 -11.16 -26.61
N PRO A 861 -1.33 -12.31 -26.61
CA PRO A 861 -0.40 -12.65 -25.52
C PRO A 861 0.67 -11.56 -25.43
N LYS A 862 1.07 -11.19 -24.21
CA LYS A 862 2.20 -10.29 -23.97
C LYS A 862 3.49 -11.10 -23.90
N ALA A 863 4.60 -10.51 -24.36
CA ALA A 863 5.92 -11.09 -24.17
C ALA A 863 6.25 -11.12 -22.67
N ASP A 864 6.82 -12.24 -22.22
CA ASP A 864 7.26 -12.39 -20.83
C ASP A 864 8.70 -11.87 -20.77
N ALA A 865 8.93 -10.83 -19.97
CA ALA A 865 10.24 -10.20 -19.85
C ALA A 865 11.30 -11.17 -19.26
N ALA A 866 10.88 -12.17 -18.49
CA ALA A 866 11.76 -13.20 -17.95
C ALA A 866 12.06 -14.32 -18.96
N ASN A 867 11.30 -14.41 -20.06
CA ASN A 867 11.52 -15.42 -21.08
C ASN A 867 12.30 -14.85 -22.27
N PRO A 868 13.61 -15.15 -22.40
CA PRO A 868 14.41 -14.63 -23.50
C PRO A 868 13.94 -15.15 -24.86
N ALA A 869 13.16 -16.24 -24.95
CA ALA A 869 12.64 -16.74 -26.22
C ALA A 869 11.48 -15.89 -26.79
N HIS A 870 10.95 -14.92 -26.03
CA HIS A 870 9.83 -14.07 -26.47
C HIS A 870 10.31 -12.76 -27.10
N VAL A 871 9.88 -12.49 -28.33
CA VAL A 871 10.09 -11.20 -29.01
C VAL A 871 8.83 -10.35 -28.85
N GLY A 872 8.90 -9.32 -28.02
CA GLY A 872 7.81 -8.36 -27.80
C GLY A 872 7.85 -7.17 -28.76
N ALA A 873 6.69 -6.56 -29.00
CA ALA A 873 6.57 -5.30 -29.72
C ALA A 873 7.22 -4.17 -28.91
N PRO A 874 8.20 -3.43 -29.47
CA PRO A 874 8.87 -2.36 -28.73
C PRO A 874 7.98 -1.12 -28.59
N MET A 875 7.00 -0.97 -29.49
CA MET A 875 6.08 0.16 -29.53
C MET A 875 4.75 -0.23 -30.19
N PRO A 876 3.66 0.52 -29.96
CA PRO A 876 2.43 0.34 -30.69
C PRO A 876 2.60 0.68 -32.18
N GLY A 877 1.95 -0.07 -33.06
CA GLY A 877 2.12 0.10 -34.51
C GLY A 877 1.20 -0.79 -35.32
N VAL A 878 1.48 -0.87 -36.62
CA VAL A 878 0.87 -1.83 -37.53
C VAL A 878 1.97 -2.68 -38.13
N VAL A 879 1.80 -4.00 -38.19
CA VAL A 879 2.76 -4.88 -38.87
C VAL A 879 2.69 -4.62 -40.38
N SER A 880 3.74 -4.02 -40.96
CA SER A 880 3.79 -3.69 -42.40
C SER A 880 4.22 -4.90 -43.23
N THR A 881 5.19 -5.69 -42.75
CA THR A 881 5.67 -6.91 -43.41
C THR A 881 6.02 -7.98 -42.38
N LEU A 882 5.92 -9.24 -42.78
CA LEU A 882 6.32 -10.40 -41.98
C LEU A 882 7.40 -11.15 -42.77
N GLY A 883 8.62 -11.18 -42.23
CA GLY A 883 9.82 -11.75 -42.87
C GLY A 883 10.12 -13.21 -42.48
N VAL A 884 9.39 -13.77 -41.52
CA VAL A 884 9.61 -15.14 -41.02
C VAL A 884 8.33 -15.97 -40.94
N SER A 885 8.51 -17.29 -40.91
CA SER A 885 7.45 -18.29 -40.77
C SER A 885 7.77 -19.30 -39.67
N VAL A 886 6.73 -19.93 -39.11
CA VAL A 886 6.88 -20.99 -38.11
C VAL A 886 7.73 -22.15 -38.68
N GLY A 887 8.72 -22.59 -37.92
CA GLY A 887 9.70 -23.63 -38.30
C GLY A 887 10.93 -23.10 -39.04
N GLN A 888 11.00 -21.80 -39.34
CA GLN A 888 12.15 -21.20 -40.02
C GLN A 888 13.34 -21.03 -39.07
N ALA A 889 14.51 -21.48 -39.51
CA ALA A 889 15.77 -21.16 -38.85
C ALA A 889 16.20 -19.73 -39.21
N VAL A 890 16.56 -18.93 -38.21
CA VAL A 890 17.03 -17.55 -38.35
C VAL A 890 18.38 -17.37 -37.65
N LYS A 891 19.18 -16.41 -38.13
CA LYS A 891 20.42 -15.97 -37.50
C LYS A 891 20.26 -14.60 -36.87
N ALA A 892 21.09 -14.30 -35.88
CA ALA A 892 21.17 -12.97 -35.30
C ALA A 892 21.39 -11.91 -36.41
N GLY A 893 20.53 -10.89 -36.45
CA GLY A 893 20.51 -9.85 -37.47
C GLY A 893 19.51 -10.07 -38.62
N ASP A 894 18.95 -11.26 -38.79
CA ASP A 894 17.91 -11.52 -39.81
C ASP A 894 16.64 -10.72 -39.50
N VAL A 895 15.96 -10.22 -40.53
CA VAL A 895 14.70 -9.45 -40.36
C VAL A 895 13.56 -10.41 -40.02
N LEU A 896 12.93 -10.20 -38.86
CA LEU A 896 11.75 -10.94 -38.42
C LEU A 896 10.48 -10.36 -39.04
N LEU A 897 10.26 -9.07 -38.89
CA LEU A 897 9.09 -8.35 -39.39
C LEU A 897 9.36 -6.85 -39.41
N SER A 898 8.54 -6.07 -40.10
CA SER A 898 8.56 -4.61 -40.01
C SER A 898 7.29 -4.07 -39.39
N ILE A 899 7.44 -3.02 -38.59
CA ILE A 899 6.34 -2.28 -37.97
C ILE A 899 6.32 -0.86 -38.51
N GLU A 900 5.14 -0.40 -38.88
CA GLU A 900 4.87 0.99 -39.25
C GLU A 900 4.30 1.72 -38.04
N ALA A 901 5.00 2.77 -37.60
CA ALA A 901 4.55 3.70 -36.58
C ALA A 901 4.89 5.13 -37.02
N MET A 902 3.92 6.04 -36.96
CA MET A 902 4.11 7.46 -37.34
C MET A 902 4.69 7.70 -38.75
N LYS A 903 4.26 6.91 -39.76
CA LYS A 903 4.77 6.96 -41.14
C LYS A 903 6.25 6.59 -41.29
N MET A 904 6.86 6.03 -40.24
CA MET A 904 8.19 5.46 -40.27
C MET A 904 8.09 3.94 -40.18
N GLU A 905 8.80 3.25 -41.06
CA GLU A 905 8.91 1.80 -41.03
C GLU A 905 10.16 1.40 -40.25
N THR A 906 10.00 0.51 -39.26
CA THR A 906 11.08 -0.02 -38.44
C THR A 906 11.15 -1.53 -38.63
N ALA A 907 12.29 -2.03 -39.10
CA ALA A 907 12.54 -3.47 -39.21
C ALA A 907 12.98 -4.03 -37.85
N MET A 908 12.31 -5.10 -37.41
CA MET A 908 12.66 -5.88 -36.22
C MET A 908 13.60 -7.00 -36.64
N HIS A 909 14.77 -7.08 -35.98
CA HIS A 909 15.78 -8.09 -36.26
C HIS A 909 15.84 -9.16 -35.18
N ALA A 910 16.24 -10.37 -35.56
CA ALA A 910 16.53 -11.45 -34.64
C ALA A 910 17.73 -11.07 -33.75
N ASP A 911 17.56 -11.19 -32.44
CA ASP A 911 18.59 -10.95 -31.42
C ASP A 911 19.55 -12.15 -31.25
N ARG A 912 19.18 -13.32 -31.80
CA ARG A 912 19.89 -14.59 -31.63
C ARG A 912 19.71 -15.51 -32.84
N ASP A 913 20.53 -16.56 -32.88
CA ASP A 913 20.30 -17.72 -33.73
C ASP A 913 19.20 -18.60 -33.10
N GLY A 914 18.28 -19.12 -33.90
CA GLY A 914 17.21 -19.96 -33.38
C GLY A 914 16.22 -20.44 -34.45
N THR A 915 15.25 -21.26 -34.04
CA THR A 915 14.13 -21.66 -34.89
C THR A 915 12.85 -21.01 -34.39
N ILE A 916 12.07 -20.42 -35.29
CA ILE A 916 10.79 -19.78 -34.92
C ILE A 916 9.77 -20.86 -34.55
N GLU A 917 9.34 -20.90 -33.28
CA GLU A 917 8.29 -21.82 -32.80
C GLU A 917 6.90 -21.28 -33.10
N ALA A 918 6.69 -19.97 -32.92
CA ALA A 918 5.39 -19.35 -33.12
C ALA A 918 5.51 -17.92 -33.65
N VAL A 919 4.56 -17.56 -34.53
CA VAL A 919 4.32 -16.19 -34.98
C VAL A 919 2.91 -15.80 -34.54
N HIS A 920 2.80 -14.76 -33.72
CA HIS A 920 1.55 -14.37 -33.04
C HIS A 920 0.82 -13.20 -33.73
N VAL A 921 1.35 -12.71 -34.85
CA VAL A 921 0.84 -11.55 -35.58
C VAL A 921 0.78 -11.80 -37.09
N LYS A 922 -0.05 -11.03 -37.79
CA LYS A 922 -0.17 -11.04 -39.26
C LYS A 922 0.07 -9.66 -39.85
N VAL A 923 0.39 -9.59 -41.14
CA VAL A 923 0.49 -8.31 -41.86
C VAL A 923 -0.85 -7.55 -41.77
N GLY A 924 -0.80 -6.27 -41.41
CA GLY A 924 -1.96 -5.41 -41.18
C GLY A 924 -2.49 -5.46 -39.74
N ASP A 925 -1.97 -6.33 -38.89
CA ASP A 925 -2.37 -6.38 -37.48
C ASP A 925 -1.93 -5.10 -36.75
N GLN A 926 -2.85 -4.59 -35.91
CA GLN A 926 -2.49 -3.63 -34.87
C GLN A 926 -1.81 -4.37 -33.71
N ILE A 927 -0.75 -3.75 -33.19
CA ILE A 927 0.03 -4.25 -32.05
C ILE A 927 0.16 -3.12 -31.03
N ASP A 928 0.08 -3.46 -29.75
CA ASP A 928 0.41 -2.60 -28.62
C ASP A 928 1.82 -2.91 -28.11
N ALA A 929 2.42 -2.02 -27.33
CA ALA A 929 3.70 -2.29 -26.69
C ALA A 929 3.64 -3.59 -25.86
N LYS A 930 4.73 -4.37 -25.93
CA LYS A 930 4.91 -5.68 -25.30
C LYS A 930 4.00 -6.81 -25.82
N ASP A 931 3.20 -6.59 -26.87
CA ASP A 931 2.53 -7.72 -27.54
C ASP A 931 3.58 -8.72 -28.01
N LEU A 932 3.37 -10.00 -27.74
CA LEU A 932 4.23 -11.07 -28.24
C LEU A 932 4.08 -11.12 -29.75
N LEU A 933 5.18 -10.96 -30.46
CA LEU A 933 5.25 -10.97 -31.92
C LEU A 933 5.66 -12.35 -32.42
N VAL A 934 6.79 -12.84 -31.92
CA VAL A 934 7.45 -14.08 -32.35
C VAL A 934 8.01 -14.78 -31.10
N ALA A 935 7.97 -16.11 -31.09
CA ALA A 935 8.63 -16.93 -30.08
C ALA A 935 9.62 -17.90 -30.73
N TYR A 936 10.82 -18.02 -30.15
CA TYR A 936 11.80 -19.04 -30.53
C TYR A 936 11.50 -20.37 -29.82
N ALA A 937 11.85 -21.48 -30.48
CA ALA A 937 11.88 -22.78 -29.82
C ALA A 937 12.97 -22.79 -28.74
N ASN A 938 12.62 -23.29 -27.55
CA ASN A 938 13.56 -23.47 -26.43
C ASN A 938 14.69 -24.46 -26.75
#